data_AF-A0AAD5Z245-F1
#
_entry.id   AF-A0AAD5Z245-F1
#
_cell.length_a   1.000
_cell.length_b   1.000
_cell.length_c   1.000
_cell.angle_alpha   90.00
_cell.angle_beta   90.00
_cell.angle_gamma   90.00
#
_symmetry.space_group_name_H-M   'P 1'
#
loop_
_entity.id
_entity.type
_entity.pdbx_description
1 polymer ?
#
loop_
_entity_poly.entity_id
_entity_poly.type
_entity_poly.pdbx_seq_one_letter_code
_entity_poly.pdbx_strand_id
1 'polypeptide(L)'
;MNWASPGVPFKHFGRAQTKKEKYMGCSEVFGGTLRVYTHEGSDKGKTGPSSSGKVSHEGGDKGKTGSSSSSGKVWCSDKGKTGSSSSGKETYMGRKIIDEETKEIMIGRIPVMVRSVLCWLNTHDKGDCLFDSGGYFLIKGMEKTFIAQEQRCLTRIWLTNIPSWNVGYVTEFKRSRVYCKLAEAGKGEGFNGGRFITVSFLYATFPIWILFFALGVTSDKEVLTVIGIEDLDASLVNIILATIKEAGEQCEDFRNVAKAREYVDQLVKSSKFPPTEPFNEYVDKYLFKGIEGMRDKALFLGYMVKCLLLGFLGKRKCDNKDDFRNKRLDRAGELIARELRAHIWHAEKRMIKSMQRDLCGDRELRLDDLDHYWDSSIVTNGLNRAFSTGAWCHPYKRTERCSGIVANVRRTNPLQMMSDLRKSRQQVAYAGKAGDARYPNPSYWGKLCFLSTPDGENCGLVKNLSVTAIVSSKITSPMDHLVSIGMVKLNTVSLTDINTNDKVFLNGDWVGICPDANEFVSNFRSLRRSKIINPQVEIKRDRHQREVRIFSDSGRILRPLLIVENLEKIQAPKAGGSFSFQSLMDQGIIELIGVEEEEDIQSAWEIKQLFAKEAGKPVPKYSHVEFDQSFLLGLSCGLIPFANHNFARRVLYQAEKHSQQAIGYSTTNPNIRIDTLSHQMYYPQRPLFKTFLADCLGRHEYSMGRKDDFIRPEFFNGQNAIVAVNVHQGYNQEDSIVMNKASLERGMFRTEHHRTYKSEIDGKELSKRLKNKDNVIFGKIESKKGRVDSLDDDGLPFVGASLQSGDIVIGKVSESGEDFSVKLRHTEKGMVQKVVMSSSDDDKNFAFVTLRQVRSPCLGDKFSSMHGQKGVVGFLESQENFPFTRQGIVPDIVINPHAFPTRQTPGQLLEAALGKGIALGGHMQYATPFSTASAEDITEQLHKAGFARWGSERVLNGRTGEMVQSLIFIGPTFYQRLIHMAEDKVKFRNTGPVHPLTRQPVADRKRFGGVKFGEMERDCLLAHGAAANLHERLFTLSDFSQMHICQMCKRVANVIMRPSSGGKKVTGPYCAFCKSSENIVRTNVPYGAKLLYQELFSMGICLKFETEVC
;
A
#
# COMPACT_ATOMS: atom_id res chain seq x y z
N MET A 1 46.86 -18.57 -24.83
CA MET A 1 46.98 -19.69 -25.78
C MET A 1 46.19 -19.32 -27.02
N ASN A 2 46.89 -19.26 -28.15
CA ASN A 2 46.36 -18.88 -29.46
C ASN A 2 45.28 -19.86 -29.95
N TRP A 3 44.36 -19.39 -30.80
CA TRP A 3 44.31 -19.74 -32.22
C TRP A 3 43.27 -18.85 -32.93
N ALA A 4 43.71 -18.25 -34.03
CA ALA A 4 42.92 -17.51 -34.99
C ALA A 4 42.90 -18.28 -36.33
N SER A 5 41.99 -17.87 -37.22
CA SER A 5 41.95 -18.06 -38.71
C SER A 5 40.86 -19.04 -39.25
N PRO A 6 40.46 -18.98 -40.55
CA PRO A 6 39.26 -18.24 -41.00
C PRO A 6 38.38 -18.95 -42.09
N GLY A 7 37.17 -18.43 -42.34
CA GLY A 7 36.58 -18.30 -43.70
C GLY A 7 35.73 -19.42 -44.34
N VAL A 8 34.70 -18.96 -45.07
CA VAL A 8 33.98 -19.53 -46.27
C VAL A 8 32.45 -19.79 -46.09
N PRO A 9 31.57 -19.49 -47.09
CA PRO A 9 30.25 -18.86 -46.90
C PRO A 9 29.00 -19.68 -47.32
N PHE A 10 27.82 -19.15 -46.91
CA PHE A 10 26.44 -19.24 -47.47
C PHE A 10 25.96 -20.46 -48.30
N LYS A 11 24.87 -21.12 -47.86
CA LYS A 11 23.52 -21.11 -48.50
C LYS A 11 22.45 -21.99 -47.81
N HIS A 12 21.33 -21.34 -47.47
CA HIS A 12 19.91 -21.71 -47.58
C HIS A 12 19.29 -23.03 -47.04
N PHE A 13 18.39 -22.87 -46.05
CA PHE A 13 16.90 -23.04 -46.06
C PHE A 13 16.38 -23.70 -44.78
N GLY A 14 15.30 -23.14 -44.20
CA GLY A 14 14.53 -23.75 -43.11
C GLY A 14 14.40 -22.86 -41.86
N ARG A 15 13.44 -21.93 -41.87
CA ARG A 15 13.18 -20.99 -40.77
C ARG A 15 12.46 -21.70 -39.62
N ALA A 16 13.17 -22.56 -38.89
CA ALA A 16 12.79 -22.98 -37.55
C ALA A 16 13.21 -21.88 -36.57
N GLN A 17 12.24 -21.30 -35.84
CA GLN A 17 12.52 -20.32 -34.78
C GLN A 17 13.32 -20.99 -33.65
N THR A 18 14.65 -20.90 -33.76
CA THR A 18 15.59 -21.25 -32.70
C THR A 18 15.42 -20.30 -31.52
N LYS A 19 15.21 -20.90 -30.33
CA LYS A 19 15.35 -20.31 -29.01
C LYS A 19 16.66 -19.50 -28.95
N LYS A 20 16.56 -18.17 -28.96
CA LYS A 20 17.64 -17.28 -28.50
C LYS A 20 17.60 -17.23 -26.99
N GLU A 21 18.72 -17.58 -26.36
CA GLU A 21 19.04 -17.26 -24.97
C GLU A 21 18.94 -15.73 -24.79
N LYS A 22 17.79 -15.27 -24.31
CA LYS A 22 17.57 -13.88 -23.91
C LYS A 22 18.05 -13.73 -22.47
N TYR A 23 19.34 -13.44 -22.29
CA TYR A 23 19.78 -12.68 -21.11
C TYR A 23 19.27 -11.25 -21.27
N MET A 24 17.97 -11.05 -21.04
CA MET A 24 17.38 -9.72 -20.99
C MET A 24 17.45 -9.21 -19.55
N GLY A 25 18.11 -8.07 -19.36
CA GLY A 25 17.91 -7.25 -18.19
C GLY A 25 16.41 -6.97 -18.02
N CYS A 26 15.92 -7.09 -16.78
CA CYS A 26 14.53 -6.93 -16.36
C CYS A 26 13.94 -5.52 -16.60
N SER A 27 14.01 -4.96 -17.80
CA SER A 27 13.46 -3.64 -18.16
C SER A 27 12.12 -3.70 -18.89
N GLU A 28 11.68 -4.87 -19.36
CA GLU A 28 10.41 -4.99 -20.08
C GLU A 28 9.25 -5.40 -19.17
N VAL A 29 8.09 -4.78 -19.42
CA VAL A 29 6.82 -5.16 -18.81
C VAL A 29 6.53 -6.59 -19.26
N PHE A 30 6.60 -7.58 -18.35
CA PHE A 30 5.98 -8.87 -18.58
C PHE A 30 4.46 -8.64 -18.63
N GLY A 31 3.98 -8.31 -19.83
CA GLY A 31 2.59 -8.02 -20.10
C GLY A 31 1.87 -9.32 -20.42
N GLY A 32 0.90 -9.70 -19.60
CA GLY A 32 -0.12 -10.65 -20.02
C GLY A 32 -0.99 -9.97 -21.06
N THR A 33 -1.19 -10.61 -22.21
CA THR A 33 -2.14 -10.13 -23.23
C THR A 33 -3.53 -10.60 -22.84
N LEU A 34 -4.47 -9.68 -22.64
CA LEU A 34 -5.88 -10.02 -22.49
C LEU A 34 -6.49 -10.28 -23.87
N ARG A 35 -6.99 -11.50 -24.07
CA ARG A 35 -7.86 -11.90 -25.17
C ARG A 35 -9.15 -12.46 -24.57
N VAL A 36 -10.30 -12.19 -25.19
CA VAL A 36 -11.59 -12.78 -24.78
C VAL A 36 -11.97 -13.85 -25.79
N TYR A 37 -12.40 -14.99 -25.27
CA TYR A 37 -13.05 -16.05 -26.02
C TYR A 37 -14.51 -16.11 -25.55
N THR A 38 -15.46 -16.12 -26.48
CA THR A 38 -16.87 -16.42 -26.19
C THR A 38 -17.08 -17.93 -26.43
N HIS A 39 -17.61 -18.64 -25.44
CA HIS A 39 -17.58 -20.11 -25.36
C HIS A 39 -18.80 -20.78 -26.03
N GLU A 40 -18.54 -21.88 -26.75
CA GLU A 40 -19.54 -22.86 -27.22
C GLU A 40 -20.19 -23.60 -26.05
N GLY A 41 -21.52 -23.70 -26.08
CA GLY A 41 -22.29 -24.64 -25.27
C GLY A 41 -22.79 -25.79 -26.14
N SER A 42 -22.10 -26.93 -26.11
CA SER A 42 -22.62 -28.20 -26.63
C SER A 42 -23.59 -28.82 -25.61
N ASP A 43 -24.88 -28.55 -25.75
CA ASP A 43 -25.92 -29.28 -25.03
C ASP A 43 -26.22 -30.60 -25.75
N LYS A 44 -25.57 -31.69 -25.31
CA LYS A 44 -25.98 -33.06 -25.67
C LYS A 44 -27.07 -33.53 -24.71
N GLY A 45 -28.30 -33.06 -24.93
CA GLY A 45 -29.51 -33.67 -24.40
C GLY A 45 -30.01 -34.78 -25.32
N LYS A 46 -29.91 -36.04 -24.88
CA LYS A 46 -30.53 -37.20 -25.53
C LYS A 46 -32.06 -37.11 -25.44
N THR A 47 -32.75 -37.03 -26.58
CA THR A 47 -34.03 -37.72 -26.86
C THR A 47 -34.26 -37.75 -28.37
N GLY A 48 -34.62 -38.92 -28.92
CA GLY A 48 -35.30 -39.05 -30.22
C GLY A 48 -36.61 -39.84 -30.02
N PRO A 49 -37.31 -40.29 -31.07
CA PRO A 49 -37.46 -39.72 -32.42
C PRO A 49 -38.96 -39.64 -32.87
N SER A 50 -39.29 -38.78 -33.84
CA SER A 50 -40.43 -38.86 -34.80
C SER A 50 -40.74 -37.44 -35.32
N SER A 51 -41.06 -37.12 -36.57
CA SER A 51 -41.30 -37.85 -37.82
C SER A 51 -41.49 -36.82 -38.94
N SER A 52 -41.17 -37.22 -40.18
CA SER A 52 -41.71 -36.77 -41.49
C SER A 52 -41.56 -35.31 -41.92
N GLY A 53 -40.79 -35.11 -42.99
CA GLY A 53 -40.69 -33.84 -43.72
C GLY A 53 -41.74 -33.63 -44.81
N LYS A 54 -41.69 -32.43 -45.42
CA LYS A 54 -41.94 -32.16 -46.85
C LYS A 54 -41.45 -30.75 -47.19
N VAL A 55 -40.84 -30.65 -48.37
CA VAL A 55 -40.17 -29.50 -48.99
C VAL A 55 -41.10 -28.89 -50.06
N SER A 56 -40.76 -27.67 -50.52
CA SER A 56 -41.15 -26.95 -51.76
C SER A 56 -42.38 -26.02 -51.67
N HIS A 57 -42.21 -24.70 -51.80
CA HIS A 57 -42.13 -23.86 -53.04
C HIS A 57 -43.51 -23.87 -53.77
N GLU A 58 -44.10 -22.82 -54.34
CA GLU A 58 -43.76 -21.43 -54.66
C GLU A 58 -45.05 -20.77 -55.22
N GLY A 59 -45.07 -19.44 -55.31
CA GLY A 59 -45.96 -18.68 -56.20
C GLY A 59 -47.32 -18.29 -55.60
N GLY A 60 -47.84 -17.08 -55.78
CA GLY A 60 -47.39 -15.98 -56.62
C GLY A 60 -48.58 -15.05 -56.88
N ASP A 61 -48.23 -13.77 -57.01
CA ASP A 61 -48.84 -12.77 -57.88
C ASP A 61 -49.90 -11.77 -57.32
N LYS A 62 -49.45 -10.51 -57.37
CA LYS A 62 -50.11 -9.23 -57.71
C LYS A 62 -51.41 -8.79 -57.02
N GLY A 63 -51.30 -7.64 -56.34
CA GLY A 63 -52.41 -6.71 -56.11
C GLY A 63 -51.90 -5.35 -55.62
N LYS A 64 -52.09 -4.30 -56.42
CA LYS A 64 -51.61 -2.93 -56.22
C LYS A 64 -52.32 -2.18 -55.07
N THR A 65 -51.66 -1.08 -54.67
CA THR A 65 -52.18 0.20 -54.13
C THR A 65 -52.27 0.40 -52.62
N GLY A 66 -51.67 1.51 -52.17
CA GLY A 66 -52.17 2.33 -51.06
C GLY A 66 -51.24 2.44 -49.86
N SER A 67 -50.61 3.63 -49.69
CA SER A 67 -50.43 4.40 -48.44
C SER A 67 -50.15 3.64 -47.13
N SER A 68 -49.18 3.94 -46.28
CA SER A 68 -48.57 5.21 -45.92
C SER A 68 -47.55 4.95 -44.82
N SER A 69 -46.44 5.68 -44.87
CA SER A 69 -45.59 6.10 -43.74
C SER A 69 -45.97 5.69 -42.30
N SER A 70 -45.02 5.10 -41.58
CA SER A 70 -44.69 5.59 -40.24
C SER A 70 -43.18 5.43 -39.96
N SER A 71 -42.53 6.58 -40.04
CA SER A 71 -41.15 6.89 -39.68
C SER A 71 -40.74 6.40 -38.28
N GLY A 72 -39.66 5.63 -38.20
CA GLY A 72 -38.85 5.46 -36.99
C GLY A 72 -37.93 6.67 -36.85
N LYS A 73 -38.28 7.62 -35.96
CA LYS A 73 -37.49 8.83 -35.70
C LYS A 73 -36.12 8.48 -35.13
N VAL A 74 -35.09 8.87 -35.87
CA VAL A 74 -33.67 8.89 -35.48
C VAL A 74 -33.39 10.18 -34.72
N TRP A 75 -32.77 10.09 -33.54
CA TRP A 75 -32.24 11.28 -32.85
C TRP A 75 -30.85 11.60 -33.40
N CYS A 76 -30.78 12.57 -34.31
CA CYS A 76 -29.57 13.32 -34.59
C CYS A 76 -29.71 14.66 -33.83
N SER A 77 -28.89 14.93 -32.82
CA SER A 77 -28.96 16.21 -32.12
C SER A 77 -28.30 17.29 -32.98
N ASP A 78 -29.12 18.11 -33.63
CA ASP A 78 -28.67 19.34 -34.24
C ASP A 78 -28.08 20.28 -33.19
N LYS A 79 -26.92 20.85 -33.51
CA LYS A 79 -26.26 21.88 -32.74
C LYS A 79 -27.10 23.16 -32.79
N GLY A 80 -27.75 23.50 -31.67
CA GLY A 80 -28.44 24.78 -31.53
C GLY A 80 -28.79 25.07 -30.08
N LYS A 81 -28.44 26.27 -29.63
CA LYS A 81 -28.65 26.80 -28.27
C LYS A 81 -30.13 26.68 -27.82
N THR A 82 -30.34 26.26 -26.58
CA THR A 82 -31.28 26.76 -25.53
C THR A 82 -31.82 25.62 -24.68
N GLY A 83 -31.95 25.87 -23.37
CA GLY A 83 -32.35 24.87 -22.40
C GLY A 83 -33.84 24.54 -22.46
N SER A 84 -34.16 23.26 -22.59
CA SER A 84 -35.36 22.65 -22.02
C SER A 84 -35.16 21.13 -21.97
N SER A 85 -35.48 20.56 -20.81
CA SER A 85 -35.51 19.12 -20.57
C SER A 85 -36.74 18.51 -21.25
N SER A 86 -36.53 17.76 -22.33
CA SER A 86 -37.56 16.87 -22.89
C SER A 86 -37.21 15.41 -22.59
N SER A 87 -38.16 14.74 -21.92
CA SER A 87 -38.16 13.35 -21.50
C SER A 87 -38.40 12.42 -22.70
N GLY A 88 -37.32 11.92 -23.31
CA GLY A 88 -37.41 10.81 -24.26
C GLY A 88 -37.57 9.49 -23.52
N LYS A 89 -38.74 8.84 -23.66
CA LYS A 89 -38.95 7.45 -23.23
C LYS A 89 -38.06 6.53 -24.08
N GLU A 90 -37.10 5.83 -23.45
CA GLU A 90 -36.34 4.74 -24.07
C GLU A 90 -37.24 3.52 -24.24
N THR A 91 -37.63 3.18 -25.47
CA THR A 91 -38.26 1.90 -25.81
C THR A 91 -37.18 0.86 -26.08
N TYR A 92 -37.05 -0.13 -25.19
CA TYR A 92 -36.17 -1.28 -25.39
C TYR A 92 -36.80 -2.25 -26.39
N MET A 93 -36.27 -2.30 -27.61
CA MET A 93 -36.52 -3.41 -28.54
C MET A 93 -35.84 -4.67 -27.98
N GLY A 94 -36.57 -5.79 -27.94
CA GLY A 94 -36.01 -7.08 -27.53
C GLY A 94 -34.78 -7.41 -28.37
N ARG A 95 -33.66 -7.76 -27.72
CA ARG A 95 -32.43 -8.16 -28.42
C ARG A 95 -32.69 -9.46 -29.18
N LYS A 96 -32.89 -9.36 -30.50
CA LYS A 96 -32.87 -10.51 -31.40
C LYS A 96 -31.44 -10.62 -31.92
N ILE A 97 -30.73 -11.67 -31.54
CA ILE A 97 -29.40 -11.97 -32.06
C ILE A 97 -29.58 -12.38 -33.52
N ILE A 98 -28.99 -11.61 -34.44
CA ILE A 98 -29.13 -11.80 -35.89
C ILE A 98 -28.02 -12.72 -36.40
N ASP A 99 -26.82 -12.62 -35.83
CA ASP A 99 -25.64 -13.42 -36.18
C ASP A 99 -24.66 -13.46 -34.99
N GLU A 100 -23.94 -14.56 -34.81
CA GLU A 100 -22.91 -14.75 -33.77
C GLU A 100 -21.58 -15.15 -34.42
N GLU A 101 -20.68 -14.18 -34.56
CA GLU A 101 -19.30 -14.42 -34.99
C GLU A 101 -18.32 -14.36 -33.81
N THR A 102 -17.33 -15.27 -33.82
CA THR A 102 -16.25 -15.29 -32.82
C THR A 102 -14.95 -14.75 -33.43
N LYS A 103 -14.41 -13.66 -32.87
CA LYS A 103 -13.14 -13.05 -33.31
C LYS A 103 -12.22 -12.78 -32.11
N GLU A 104 -10.94 -13.10 -32.24
CA GLU A 104 -9.92 -12.75 -31.24
C GLU A 104 -9.58 -11.26 -31.33
N ILE A 105 -9.82 -10.50 -30.26
CA ILE A 105 -9.54 -9.06 -30.19
C ILE A 105 -8.58 -8.77 -29.04
N MET A 106 -7.58 -7.93 -29.28
CA MET A 106 -6.67 -7.48 -28.23
C MET A 106 -7.33 -6.40 -27.37
N ILE A 107 -7.68 -6.75 -26.13
CA ILE A 107 -8.33 -5.80 -25.22
C ILE A 107 -7.33 -4.84 -24.57
N GLY A 108 -6.11 -5.31 -24.30
CA GLY A 108 -5.03 -4.55 -23.68
C GLY A 108 -3.98 -5.45 -23.03
N ARG A 109 -2.97 -4.82 -22.41
CA ARG A 109 -1.91 -5.51 -21.66
C ARG A 109 -2.04 -5.28 -20.16
N ILE A 110 -1.92 -6.34 -19.36
CA ILE A 110 -1.91 -6.29 -17.89
C ILE A 110 -0.50 -6.62 -17.37
N PRO A 111 0.02 -5.85 -16.40
CA PRO A 111 1.27 -6.19 -15.72
C PRO A 111 1.16 -7.50 -14.93
N VAL A 112 2.07 -8.45 -15.18
CA VAL A 112 2.15 -9.73 -14.45
C VAL A 112 3.03 -9.58 -13.20
N MET A 113 2.58 -10.14 -12.08
CA MET A 113 3.34 -10.16 -10.82
C MET A 113 4.49 -11.17 -10.92
N VAL A 114 5.67 -10.78 -10.47
CA VAL A 114 6.87 -11.63 -10.46
C VAL A 114 6.66 -12.83 -9.53
N ARG A 115 6.99 -14.03 -10.02
CA ARG A 115 6.72 -15.35 -9.39
C ARG A 115 5.24 -15.70 -9.15
N SER A 116 4.32 -15.03 -9.83
CA SER A 116 2.94 -15.52 -9.90
C SER A 116 2.83 -16.76 -10.80
N VAL A 117 1.69 -17.44 -10.78
CA VAL A 117 1.40 -18.61 -11.63
C VAL A 117 1.58 -18.32 -13.12
N LEU A 118 1.29 -17.09 -13.56
CA LEU A 118 1.45 -16.64 -14.95
C LEU A 118 2.88 -16.19 -15.28
N CYS A 119 3.75 -16.07 -14.27
CA CYS A 119 5.13 -15.65 -14.46
C CYS A 119 6.00 -16.85 -14.84
N TRP A 120 6.80 -16.68 -15.89
CA TRP A 120 7.78 -17.66 -16.33
C TRP A 120 8.77 -18.11 -15.24
N LEU A 121 9.08 -17.24 -14.25
CA LEU A 121 9.95 -17.56 -13.12
C LEU A 121 9.36 -18.57 -12.13
N ASN A 122 8.06 -18.89 -12.23
CA ASN A 122 7.44 -19.87 -11.35
C ASN A 122 7.84 -21.32 -11.67
N THR A 123 8.24 -21.59 -12.93
CA THR A 123 8.62 -22.94 -13.40
C THR A 123 10.14 -23.14 -13.49
N HIS A 124 10.95 -22.14 -13.12
CA HIS A 124 12.40 -22.23 -13.12
C HIS A 124 12.96 -22.36 -11.71
N ASP A 125 13.71 -23.44 -11.47
CA ASP A 125 14.32 -23.74 -10.16
C ASP A 125 15.40 -22.70 -9.76
N LYS A 126 16.09 -22.12 -10.74
CA LYS A 126 17.11 -21.09 -10.51
C LYS A 126 16.54 -19.69 -10.70
N GLY A 127 16.22 -19.03 -9.59
CA GLY A 127 15.90 -17.59 -9.59
C GLY A 127 17.15 -16.70 -9.69
N ASP A 128 16.99 -15.49 -10.24
CA ASP A 128 18.09 -14.53 -10.47
C ASP A 128 18.83 -14.07 -9.20
N CYS A 129 18.12 -14.06 -8.07
CA CYS A 129 18.65 -13.64 -6.77
C CYS A 129 18.12 -14.56 -5.66
N LEU A 130 18.99 -14.95 -4.72
CA LEU A 130 18.61 -15.81 -3.60
C LEU A 130 17.55 -15.17 -2.70
N PHE A 131 17.68 -13.86 -2.47
CA PHE A 131 16.80 -13.04 -1.62
C PHE A 131 15.50 -12.60 -2.28
N ASP A 132 15.31 -12.88 -3.57
CA ASP A 132 14.07 -12.50 -4.24
C ASP A 132 12.95 -13.46 -3.80
N SER A 133 11.87 -12.90 -3.25
CA SER A 133 10.64 -13.62 -2.87
C SER A 133 9.50 -13.43 -3.89
N GLY A 134 9.65 -12.56 -4.89
CA GLY A 134 8.57 -12.17 -5.81
C GLY A 134 7.55 -11.22 -5.16
N GLY A 135 6.32 -11.19 -5.68
CA GLY A 135 5.24 -10.39 -5.11
C GLY A 135 5.23 -8.90 -5.50
N TYR A 136 6.08 -8.50 -6.44
CA TYR A 136 6.13 -7.15 -7.00
C TYR A 136 5.90 -7.18 -8.53
N PHE A 137 5.81 -6.00 -9.12
CA PHE A 137 5.57 -5.77 -10.54
C PHE A 137 6.72 -4.95 -11.14
N LEU A 138 7.06 -5.22 -12.39
CA LEU A 138 8.03 -4.45 -13.16
C LEU A 138 7.30 -3.48 -14.09
N ILE A 139 7.41 -2.19 -13.81
CA ILE A 139 6.72 -1.13 -14.57
C ILE A 139 7.76 -0.10 -15.01
N LYS A 140 8.02 -0.03 -16.32
CA LYS A 140 9.05 0.85 -16.92
C LYS A 140 10.43 0.66 -16.28
N GLY A 141 10.81 -0.58 -16.02
CA GLY A 141 12.07 -0.96 -15.35
C GLY A 141 12.13 -0.64 -13.85
N MET A 142 11.02 -0.20 -13.23
CA MET A 142 10.95 0.06 -11.80
C MET A 142 10.16 -1.05 -11.09
N GLU A 143 10.65 -1.49 -9.95
CA GLU A 143 9.94 -2.44 -9.09
C GLU A 143 8.87 -1.74 -8.24
N LYS A 144 7.64 -2.24 -8.36
CA LYS A 144 6.45 -1.68 -7.75
C LYS A 144 5.73 -2.74 -6.93
N THR A 145 5.32 -2.40 -5.72
CA THR A 145 4.51 -3.29 -4.86
C THR A 145 3.20 -2.62 -4.45
N PHE A 146 2.18 -3.44 -4.19
CA PHE A 146 0.94 -2.98 -3.58
C PHE A 146 1.07 -2.96 -2.06
N ILE A 147 0.55 -1.90 -1.46
CA ILE A 147 0.29 -1.84 -0.02
C ILE A 147 -1.17 -2.25 0.17
N ALA A 148 -1.41 -3.28 0.98
CA ALA A 148 -2.76 -3.76 1.24
C ALA A 148 -3.62 -2.65 1.87
N GLN A 149 -4.85 -2.46 1.40
CA GLN A 149 -5.71 -1.38 1.91
C GLN A 149 -6.70 -1.93 2.92
N GLU A 150 -6.72 -1.34 4.12
CA GLU A 150 -7.75 -1.65 5.13
C GLU A 150 -9.05 -0.95 4.72
N GLN A 151 -10.02 -1.75 4.27
CA GLN A 151 -11.37 -1.31 3.93
C GLN A 151 -12.36 -1.77 5.00
N ARG A 152 -13.46 -1.03 5.13
CA ARG A 152 -14.59 -1.44 5.98
C ARG A 152 -15.27 -2.66 5.38
N CYS A 153 -15.60 -3.66 6.19
CA CYS A 153 -16.44 -4.77 5.77
C CYS A 153 -17.85 -4.24 5.42
N LEU A 154 -18.25 -4.41 4.16
CA LEU A 154 -19.50 -3.87 3.63
C LEU A 154 -20.66 -4.86 3.83
N THR A 155 -20.40 -6.15 3.76
CA THR A 155 -21.42 -7.21 3.85
C THR A 155 -21.78 -7.54 5.30
N ARG A 156 -22.06 -6.52 6.12
CA ARG A 156 -22.54 -6.70 7.49
C ARG A 156 -23.51 -5.61 7.89
N ILE A 157 -24.31 -5.91 8.92
CA ILE A 157 -25.15 -4.94 9.59
C ILE A 157 -24.26 -4.06 10.48
N TRP A 158 -24.50 -2.75 10.43
CA TRP A 158 -23.75 -1.75 11.14
C TRP A 158 -24.64 -0.95 12.08
N LEU A 159 -24.48 -1.16 13.38
CA LEU A 159 -25.15 -0.39 14.42
C LEU A 159 -24.25 0.77 14.86
N THR A 160 -24.74 2.01 14.76
CA THR A 160 -24.05 3.20 15.26
C THR A 160 -25.01 4.14 15.98
N ASN A 161 -24.49 4.93 16.92
CA ASN A 161 -25.26 5.87 17.74
C ASN A 161 -24.94 7.35 17.46
N ILE A 162 -23.90 7.65 16.67
CA ILE A 162 -23.45 9.02 16.36
C ILE A 162 -23.48 9.24 14.84
N PRO A 163 -24.15 10.30 14.33
CA PRO A 163 -24.84 11.37 15.07
C PRO A 163 -26.21 10.97 15.65
N SER A 164 -26.80 9.85 15.21
CA SER A 164 -28.04 9.29 15.75
C SER A 164 -28.02 7.77 15.69
N TRP A 165 -28.92 7.12 16.44
CA TRP A 165 -29.11 5.67 16.40
C TRP A 165 -29.54 5.22 15.01
N ASN A 166 -28.69 4.45 14.37
CA ASN A 166 -28.93 3.91 13.04
C ASN A 166 -28.37 2.49 12.90
N VAL A 167 -29.08 1.71 12.10
CA VAL A 167 -28.64 0.40 11.62
C VAL A 167 -28.59 0.44 10.10
N GLY A 168 -27.44 0.12 9.54
CA GLY A 168 -27.23 0.13 8.09
C GLY A 168 -26.78 -1.21 7.54
N TYR A 169 -27.33 -1.62 6.41
CA TYR A 169 -26.79 -2.68 5.54
C TYR A 169 -26.13 -2.01 4.35
N VAL A 170 -24.79 -2.02 4.31
CA VAL A 170 -24.00 -1.13 3.44
C VAL A 170 -23.23 -1.92 2.39
N THR A 171 -23.75 -2.03 1.19
CA THR A 171 -23.05 -2.73 0.09
C THR A 171 -22.12 -1.80 -0.72
N GLU A 172 -21.28 -2.41 -1.58
CA GLU A 172 -20.45 -1.70 -2.56
C GLU A 172 -21.30 -0.81 -3.48
N PHE A 173 -22.45 -1.32 -3.90
CA PHE A 173 -23.39 -0.59 -4.76
C PHE A 173 -24.18 0.41 -3.93
N LYS A 174 -23.95 1.71 -4.16
CA LYS A 174 -24.66 2.79 -3.44
C LYS A 174 -26.20 2.67 -3.50
N ARG A 175 -26.73 2.11 -4.58
CA ARG A 175 -28.19 1.85 -4.77
C ARG A 175 -28.74 0.73 -3.89
N SER A 176 -27.91 -0.21 -3.47
CA SER A 176 -28.29 -1.34 -2.63
C SER A 176 -28.00 -1.11 -1.14
N ARG A 177 -27.91 0.16 -0.72
CA ARG A 177 -27.69 0.53 0.68
C ARG A 177 -29.03 0.82 1.34
N VAL A 178 -29.21 0.26 2.52
CA VAL A 178 -30.42 0.42 3.34
C VAL A 178 -30.01 0.93 4.70
N TYR A 179 -30.71 1.97 5.18
CA TYR A 179 -30.48 2.53 6.51
C TYR A 179 -31.81 2.60 7.27
N CYS A 180 -31.86 2.03 8.46
CA CYS A 180 -32.92 2.24 9.43
C CYS A 180 -32.43 3.22 10.49
N LYS A 181 -33.17 4.30 10.74
CA LYS A 181 -32.79 5.34 11.71
C LYS A 181 -33.90 5.61 12.70
N LEU A 182 -33.50 5.87 13.94
CA LEU A 182 -34.39 6.44 14.94
C LEU A 182 -34.39 7.97 14.74
N ALA A 183 -35.47 8.47 14.14
CA ALA A 183 -35.69 9.89 13.91
C ALA A 183 -36.40 10.53 15.12
N GLU A 184 -36.12 11.79 15.40
CA GLU A 184 -36.82 12.56 16.43
C GLU A 184 -37.94 13.34 15.75
N ALA A 185 -39.17 13.26 16.29
CA ALA A 185 -40.28 14.08 15.82
C ALA A 185 -39.96 15.57 16.06
N GLY A 186 -40.28 16.41 15.07
CA GLY A 186 -40.15 17.86 15.21
C GLY A 186 -40.93 18.38 16.42
N LYS A 187 -40.47 19.48 17.03
CA LYS A 187 -41.19 20.17 18.11
C LYS A 187 -42.52 20.74 17.58
N GLY A 188 -43.56 19.92 17.55
CA GLY A 188 -44.94 20.28 17.24
C GLY A 188 -45.88 19.68 18.29
N GLU A 189 -46.88 20.45 18.68
CA GLU A 189 -47.73 20.23 19.85
C GLU A 189 -48.45 18.86 19.82
N GLY A 190 -48.26 18.07 20.88
CA GLY A 190 -49.09 16.89 21.16
C GLY A 190 -48.36 15.72 21.84
N PHE A 191 -47.05 15.57 21.65
CA PHE A 191 -46.26 14.56 22.37
C PHE A 191 -44.85 15.09 22.65
N ASN A 192 -44.39 14.97 23.89
CA ASN A 192 -43.00 15.20 24.27
C ASN A 192 -42.07 14.35 23.39
N GLY A 193 -41.41 14.93 22.38
CA GLY A 193 -40.23 14.38 21.72
C GLY A 193 -40.29 12.90 21.34
N GLY A 194 -41.39 12.44 20.74
CA GLY A 194 -41.54 11.05 20.31
C GLY A 194 -40.49 10.66 19.26
N ARG A 195 -39.87 9.50 19.42
CA ARG A 195 -38.92 8.95 18.45
C ARG A 195 -39.63 7.90 17.59
N PHE A 196 -39.37 7.88 16.29
CA PHE A 196 -39.97 6.92 15.36
C PHE A 196 -38.93 6.36 14.39
N ILE A 197 -39.24 5.23 13.74
CA ILE A 197 -38.30 4.49 12.91
C ILE A 197 -38.54 4.78 11.43
N THR A 198 -37.51 5.30 10.76
CA THR A 198 -37.50 5.56 9.32
C THR A 198 -36.58 4.60 8.60
N VAL A 199 -36.91 4.28 7.35
CA VAL A 199 -36.05 3.53 6.43
C VAL A 199 -35.69 4.41 5.23
N SER A 200 -34.41 4.41 4.88
CA SER A 200 -33.91 5.01 3.66
C SER A 200 -33.49 3.91 2.67
N PHE A 201 -34.14 3.89 1.50
CA PHE A 201 -33.87 2.95 0.41
C PHE A 201 -33.94 3.71 -0.93
N LEU A 202 -32.96 3.49 -1.82
CA LEU A 202 -32.85 4.19 -3.11
C LEU A 202 -33.00 5.73 -3.01
N TYR A 203 -32.40 6.34 -1.98
CA TYR A 203 -32.48 7.78 -1.67
C TYR A 203 -33.87 8.30 -1.24
N ALA A 204 -34.92 7.49 -1.26
CA ALA A 204 -36.20 7.79 -0.64
C ALA A 204 -36.14 7.44 0.86
N THR A 205 -36.82 8.23 1.70
CA THR A 205 -36.94 7.97 3.15
C THR A 205 -38.41 8.00 3.54
N PHE A 206 -38.87 6.97 4.27
CA PHE A 206 -40.26 6.81 4.69
C PHE A 206 -40.33 5.97 5.99
N PRO A 207 -41.44 5.99 6.75
CA PRO A 207 -41.63 5.14 7.92
C PRO A 207 -41.47 3.66 7.61
N ILE A 208 -40.78 2.92 8.48
CA ILE A 208 -40.45 1.50 8.25
C ILE A 208 -41.71 0.62 8.08
N TRP A 209 -42.83 0.99 8.73
CA TRP A 209 -44.08 0.24 8.70
C TRP A 209 -44.62 0.08 7.27
N ILE A 210 -44.53 1.13 6.45
CA ILE A 210 -44.98 1.10 5.04
C ILE A 210 -44.17 0.06 4.24
N LEU A 211 -42.87 -0.10 4.52
CA LEU A 211 -42.03 -1.06 3.82
C LEU A 211 -42.42 -2.51 4.13
N PHE A 212 -42.77 -2.82 5.39
CA PHE A 212 -43.19 -4.16 5.77
C PHE A 212 -44.46 -4.59 5.01
N PHE A 213 -45.48 -3.73 4.94
CA PHE A 213 -46.69 -4.00 4.18
C PHE A 213 -46.41 -4.06 2.66
N ALA A 214 -45.52 -3.22 2.13
CA ALA A 214 -45.11 -3.29 0.72
C ALA A 214 -44.42 -4.62 0.36
N LEU A 215 -43.67 -5.22 1.30
CA LEU A 215 -43.04 -6.53 1.16
C LEU A 215 -44.02 -7.71 1.34
N GLY A 216 -45.28 -7.45 1.69
CA GLY A 216 -46.34 -8.45 1.76
C GLY A 216 -46.69 -8.95 3.16
N VAL A 217 -46.29 -8.25 4.23
CA VAL A 217 -46.76 -8.50 5.59
C VAL A 217 -48.22 -8.04 5.74
N THR A 218 -49.07 -8.82 6.40
CA THR A 218 -50.54 -8.64 6.36
C THR A 218 -51.14 -7.91 7.57
N SER A 219 -50.46 -7.95 8.72
CA SER A 219 -50.98 -7.35 9.96
C SER A 219 -49.88 -6.74 10.84
N ASP A 220 -50.24 -5.77 11.67
CA ASP A 220 -49.31 -5.16 12.63
C ASP A 220 -48.75 -6.20 13.63
N LYS A 221 -49.55 -7.21 14.00
CA LYS A 221 -49.12 -8.33 14.84
C LYS A 221 -48.03 -9.15 14.15
N GLU A 222 -48.15 -9.38 12.84
CA GLU A 222 -47.13 -10.08 12.05
C GLU A 222 -45.84 -9.26 11.93
N VAL A 223 -45.92 -7.93 11.81
CA VAL A 223 -44.71 -7.07 11.85
C VAL A 223 -43.97 -7.22 13.18
N LEU A 224 -44.71 -7.24 14.30
CA LEU A 224 -44.11 -7.43 15.63
C LEU A 224 -43.46 -8.81 15.79
N THR A 225 -44.07 -9.88 15.26
CA THR A 225 -43.46 -11.22 15.31
C THR A 225 -42.22 -11.32 14.42
N VAL A 226 -42.22 -10.65 13.26
CA VAL A 226 -41.07 -10.54 12.35
C VAL A 226 -39.90 -9.80 12.99
N ILE A 227 -40.16 -8.73 13.76
CA ILE A 227 -39.14 -8.04 14.55
C ILE A 227 -38.66 -8.94 15.71
N GLY A 228 -39.55 -9.72 16.31
CA GLY A 228 -39.19 -10.77 17.27
C GLY A 228 -38.62 -10.23 18.58
N ILE A 229 -39.22 -9.18 19.14
CA ILE A 229 -38.90 -8.66 20.49
C ILE A 229 -39.92 -9.24 21.48
N GLU A 230 -39.45 -10.05 22.42
CA GLU A 230 -40.29 -10.70 23.44
C GLU A 230 -40.62 -9.75 24.61
N ASP A 231 -39.67 -8.88 24.99
CA ASP A 231 -39.84 -7.88 26.07
C ASP A 231 -40.07 -6.48 25.49
N LEU A 232 -41.33 -6.04 25.45
CA LEU A 232 -41.69 -4.69 25.02
C LEU A 232 -41.75 -3.73 26.23
N ASP A 233 -40.67 -2.98 26.45
CA ASP A 233 -40.66 -1.86 27.40
C ASP A 233 -41.60 -0.74 26.94
N ALA A 234 -42.15 0.05 27.88
CA ALA A 234 -43.01 1.19 27.56
C ALA A 234 -42.36 2.20 26.58
N SER A 235 -41.03 2.32 26.62
CA SER A 235 -40.26 3.13 25.68
C SER A 235 -40.32 2.59 24.24
N LEU A 236 -40.19 1.27 24.06
CA LEU A 236 -40.30 0.62 22.76
C LEU A 236 -41.72 0.70 22.20
N VAL A 237 -42.72 0.47 23.06
CA VAL A 237 -44.14 0.60 22.69
C VAL A 237 -44.42 2.00 22.17
N ASN A 238 -43.94 3.04 22.86
CA ASN A 238 -44.10 4.42 22.41
C ASN A 238 -43.43 4.68 21.05
N ILE A 239 -42.23 4.13 20.80
CA ILE A 239 -41.53 4.26 19.52
C ILE A 239 -42.33 3.58 18.39
N ILE A 240 -42.84 2.38 18.65
CA ILE A 240 -43.62 1.61 17.66
C ILE A 240 -44.93 2.34 17.36
N LEU A 241 -45.68 2.78 18.38
CA LEU A 241 -46.92 3.54 18.21
C LEU A 241 -46.69 4.85 17.46
N ALA A 242 -45.63 5.60 17.79
CA ALA A 242 -45.26 6.79 17.06
C ALA A 242 -44.94 6.50 15.58
N THR A 243 -44.27 5.37 15.30
CA THR A 243 -43.95 4.95 13.94
C THR A 243 -45.20 4.55 13.14
N ILE A 244 -46.18 3.90 13.76
CA ILE A 244 -47.46 3.54 13.14
C ILE A 244 -48.28 4.80 12.83
N LYS A 245 -48.31 5.76 13.78
CA LYS A 245 -49.01 7.03 13.59
C LYS A 245 -48.43 7.82 12.42
N GLU A 246 -47.11 7.98 12.40
CA GLU A 246 -46.39 8.65 11.29
C GLU A 246 -46.64 7.95 9.94
N ALA A 247 -46.66 6.62 9.91
CA ALA A 247 -46.98 5.86 8.70
C ALA A 247 -48.41 6.15 8.19
N GLY A 248 -49.38 6.28 9.10
CA GLY A 248 -50.76 6.64 8.77
C GLY A 248 -50.92 8.08 8.31
N GLU A 249 -50.16 9.02 8.87
CA GLU A 249 -50.15 10.43 8.44
C GLU A 249 -49.53 10.59 7.04
N GLN A 250 -48.52 9.79 6.69
CA GLN A 250 -47.84 9.88 5.40
C GLN A 250 -48.53 9.09 4.27
N CYS A 251 -49.17 7.96 4.58
CA CYS A 251 -49.84 7.10 3.61
C CYS A 251 -51.17 6.62 4.20
N GLU A 252 -52.27 7.20 3.71
CA GLU A 252 -53.62 6.75 4.08
C GLU A 252 -53.82 5.29 3.66
N ASP A 253 -54.27 4.47 4.62
CA ASP A 253 -54.55 3.04 4.40
C ASP A 253 -53.33 2.23 3.94
N PHE A 254 -52.14 2.54 4.48
CA PHE A 254 -50.89 1.81 4.23
C PHE A 254 -50.95 0.31 4.54
N ARG A 255 -51.96 -0.17 5.27
CA ARG A 255 -52.15 -1.60 5.59
C ARG A 255 -52.55 -2.42 4.36
N ASN A 256 -53.02 -1.77 3.30
CA ASN A 256 -53.23 -2.42 2.01
C ASN A 256 -51.91 -2.53 1.24
N VAL A 257 -51.49 -3.76 0.93
CA VAL A 257 -50.24 -4.08 0.21
C VAL A 257 -50.13 -3.31 -1.11
N ALA A 258 -51.21 -3.16 -1.87
CA ALA A 258 -51.19 -2.45 -3.15
C ALA A 258 -50.89 -0.96 -2.97
N LYS A 259 -51.55 -0.31 -2.01
CA LYS A 259 -51.35 1.12 -1.69
C LYS A 259 -49.95 1.37 -1.12
N ALA A 260 -49.47 0.51 -0.22
CA ALA A 260 -48.12 0.61 0.32
C ALA A 260 -47.04 0.51 -0.78
N ARG A 261 -47.20 -0.43 -1.71
CA ARG A 261 -46.30 -0.58 -2.87
C ARG A 261 -46.33 0.64 -3.78
N GLU A 262 -47.52 1.14 -4.09
CA GLU A 262 -47.69 2.34 -4.93
C GLU A 262 -47.01 3.55 -4.29
N TYR A 263 -47.21 3.78 -3.01
CA TYR A 263 -46.60 4.89 -2.28
C TYR A 263 -45.06 4.81 -2.28
N VAL A 264 -44.50 3.64 -1.96
CA VAL A 264 -43.04 3.43 -2.00
C VAL A 264 -42.51 3.63 -3.42
N ASP A 265 -43.22 3.13 -4.44
CA ASP A 265 -42.81 3.27 -5.84
C ASP A 265 -42.82 4.72 -6.31
N GLN A 266 -43.83 5.51 -5.93
CA GLN A 266 -43.90 6.95 -6.21
C GLN A 266 -42.74 7.72 -5.56
N LEU A 267 -42.42 7.43 -4.29
CA LEU A 267 -41.29 8.05 -3.58
C LEU A 267 -39.94 7.67 -4.18
N VAL A 268 -39.75 6.41 -4.54
CA VAL A 268 -38.50 5.93 -5.16
C VAL A 268 -38.33 6.51 -6.57
N LYS A 269 -39.42 6.64 -7.35
CA LYS A 269 -39.40 7.24 -8.70
C LYS A 269 -39.24 8.75 -8.70
N SER A 270 -39.63 9.44 -7.63
CA SER A 270 -39.38 10.88 -7.44
C SER A 270 -37.98 11.19 -6.88
N SER A 271 -37.21 10.16 -6.51
CA SER A 271 -35.84 10.33 -6.01
C SER A 271 -34.87 10.87 -7.08
N LYS A 272 -33.68 11.29 -6.64
CA LYS A 272 -32.65 11.86 -7.52
C LYS A 272 -32.18 10.92 -8.65
N PHE A 273 -32.30 9.60 -8.46
CA PHE A 273 -31.83 8.59 -9.42
C PHE A 273 -32.80 7.40 -9.46
N PRO A 274 -33.98 7.58 -10.08
CA PRO A 274 -35.03 6.57 -10.02
C PRO A 274 -34.63 5.30 -10.79
N PRO A 275 -35.07 4.11 -10.32
CA PRO A 275 -34.98 2.88 -11.09
C PRO A 275 -35.94 2.94 -12.30
N THR A 276 -35.57 2.28 -13.39
CA THR A 276 -36.42 2.17 -14.59
C THR A 276 -37.28 0.91 -14.56
N GLU A 277 -36.85 -0.08 -13.77
CA GLU A 277 -37.51 -1.36 -13.59
C GLU A 277 -38.80 -1.23 -12.75
N PRO A 278 -39.75 -2.18 -12.84
CA PRO A 278 -40.92 -2.23 -11.96
C PRO A 278 -40.54 -2.58 -10.50
N PHE A 279 -41.47 -2.34 -9.56
CA PHE A 279 -41.28 -2.52 -8.10
C PHE A 279 -40.59 -3.84 -7.74
N ASN A 280 -41.15 -4.97 -8.16
CA ASN A 280 -40.61 -6.29 -7.80
C ASN A 280 -39.17 -6.49 -8.30
N GLU A 281 -38.88 -6.08 -9.54
CA GLU A 281 -37.55 -6.26 -10.13
C GLU A 281 -36.48 -5.41 -9.45
N TYR A 282 -36.75 -4.14 -9.14
CA TYR A 282 -35.74 -3.32 -8.47
C TYR A 282 -35.59 -3.67 -7.00
N VAL A 283 -36.67 -4.13 -6.33
CA VAL A 283 -36.57 -4.68 -4.97
C VAL A 283 -35.73 -5.95 -5.00
N ASP A 284 -35.90 -6.81 -6.00
CA ASP A 284 -35.08 -8.00 -6.21
C ASP A 284 -33.62 -7.70 -6.52
N LYS A 285 -33.37 -6.66 -7.31
CA LYS A 285 -32.02 -6.26 -7.70
C LYS A 285 -31.27 -5.47 -6.63
N TYR A 286 -31.96 -4.61 -5.87
CA TYR A 286 -31.31 -3.64 -4.98
C TYR A 286 -31.56 -3.86 -3.48
N LEU A 287 -32.74 -4.30 -3.05
CA LEU A 287 -33.03 -4.53 -1.63
C LEU A 287 -32.44 -5.88 -1.20
N PHE A 288 -31.43 -5.86 -0.32
CA PHE A 288 -30.73 -7.04 0.21
C PHE A 288 -30.40 -8.07 -0.88
N LYS A 289 -29.56 -7.69 -1.85
CA LYS A 289 -29.25 -8.49 -3.05
C LYS A 289 -28.91 -9.96 -2.80
N GLY A 290 -28.34 -10.32 -1.65
CA GLY A 290 -27.99 -11.70 -1.31
C GLY A 290 -29.14 -12.54 -0.73
N ILE A 291 -30.30 -11.93 -0.49
CA ILE A 291 -31.50 -12.59 0.07
C ILE A 291 -32.58 -12.63 -1.01
N GLU A 292 -33.07 -13.84 -1.31
CA GLU A 292 -34.07 -14.08 -2.34
C GLU A 292 -35.48 -14.09 -1.75
N GLY A 293 -36.43 -13.46 -2.43
CA GLY A 293 -37.84 -13.44 -2.03
C GLY A 293 -38.23 -12.29 -1.09
N MET A 294 -39.47 -11.82 -1.23
CA MET A 294 -39.97 -10.65 -0.47
C MET A 294 -40.15 -10.96 1.02
N ARG A 295 -40.58 -12.18 1.36
CA ARG A 295 -40.74 -12.65 2.75
C ARG A 295 -39.41 -12.63 3.50
N ASP A 296 -38.37 -13.21 2.91
CA ASP A 296 -37.04 -13.32 3.53
C ASP A 296 -36.41 -11.93 3.71
N LYS A 297 -36.66 -11.01 2.76
CA LYS A 297 -36.28 -9.60 2.90
C LYS A 297 -37.02 -8.88 4.03
N ALA A 298 -38.31 -9.16 4.22
CA ALA A 298 -39.08 -8.63 5.34
C ALA A 298 -38.52 -9.16 6.68
N LEU A 299 -38.16 -10.44 6.75
CA LEU A 299 -37.50 -11.03 7.92
C LEU A 299 -36.17 -10.35 8.24
N PHE A 300 -35.30 -10.18 7.24
CA PHE A 300 -34.02 -9.50 7.44
C PHE A 300 -34.18 -8.03 7.85
N LEU A 301 -35.17 -7.33 7.28
CA LEU A 301 -35.54 -5.97 7.68
C LEU A 301 -36.00 -5.94 9.15
N GLY A 302 -36.84 -6.88 9.56
CA GLY A 302 -37.28 -7.07 10.95
C GLY A 302 -36.09 -7.26 11.90
N TYR A 303 -35.15 -8.10 11.52
CA TYR A 303 -33.94 -8.33 12.30
C TYR A 303 -33.01 -7.09 12.38
N MET A 304 -32.91 -6.28 11.31
CA MET A 304 -32.22 -4.99 11.36
C MET A 304 -32.87 -4.02 12.37
N VAL A 305 -34.21 -3.96 12.39
CA VAL A 305 -34.97 -3.16 13.35
C VAL A 305 -34.77 -3.69 14.77
N LYS A 306 -34.79 -5.01 14.98
CA LYS A 306 -34.45 -5.63 16.27
C LYS A 306 -33.07 -5.20 16.77
N CYS A 307 -32.06 -5.21 15.89
CA CYS A 307 -30.71 -4.76 16.24
C CYS A 307 -30.68 -3.28 16.63
N LEU A 308 -31.46 -2.42 15.96
CA LEU A 308 -31.55 -1.00 16.27
C LEU A 308 -32.15 -0.77 17.67
N LEU A 309 -33.25 -1.46 17.96
CA LEU A 309 -33.98 -1.33 19.23
C LEU A 309 -33.19 -1.92 20.41
N LEU A 310 -32.56 -3.09 20.24
CA LEU A 310 -31.67 -3.67 21.24
C LEU A 310 -30.44 -2.79 21.49
N GLY A 311 -29.91 -2.16 20.44
CA GLY A 311 -28.85 -1.16 20.55
C GLY A 311 -29.29 0.03 21.39
N PHE A 312 -30.45 0.60 21.07
CA PHE A 312 -31.03 1.73 21.78
C PHE A 312 -31.27 1.45 23.28
N LEU A 313 -31.72 0.24 23.63
CA LEU A 313 -31.88 -0.19 25.02
C LEU A 313 -30.56 -0.49 25.75
N GLY A 314 -29.41 -0.47 25.05
CA GLY A 314 -28.12 -0.85 25.62
C GLY A 314 -27.91 -2.36 25.78
N LYS A 315 -28.87 -3.21 25.35
CA LYS A 315 -28.74 -4.68 25.34
C LYS A 315 -27.76 -5.17 24.26
N ARG A 316 -27.48 -4.37 23.22
CA ARG A 316 -26.48 -4.66 22.16
C ARG A 316 -25.49 -3.50 22.02
N LYS A 317 -24.19 -3.81 21.97
CA LYS A 317 -23.13 -2.80 21.79
C LYS A 317 -23.09 -2.31 20.33
N CYS A 318 -22.76 -1.03 20.14
CA CYS A 318 -22.50 -0.48 18.80
C CYS A 318 -21.26 -1.13 18.16
N ASP A 319 -21.24 -1.21 16.83
CA ASP A 319 -20.12 -1.78 16.10
C ASP A 319 -18.90 -0.86 16.13
N ASN A 320 -17.77 -1.38 16.65
CA ASN A 320 -16.50 -0.67 16.63
C ASN A 320 -15.93 -0.65 15.21
N LYS A 321 -15.81 0.55 14.62
CA LYS A 321 -15.27 0.75 13.26
C LYS A 321 -13.81 0.31 13.12
N ASP A 322 -13.06 0.29 14.21
CA ASP A 322 -11.63 0.01 14.19
C ASP A 322 -11.25 -1.44 14.41
N ASP A 323 -12.19 -2.24 14.93
CA ASP A 323 -12.04 -3.69 15.08
C ASP A 323 -11.81 -4.35 13.70
N PHE A 324 -10.86 -5.28 13.63
CA PHE A 324 -10.55 -5.95 12.37
C PHE A 324 -11.66 -6.92 11.92
N ARG A 325 -12.55 -7.36 12.80
CA ARG A 325 -13.76 -8.12 12.42
C ARG A 325 -14.64 -7.32 11.44
N ASN A 326 -14.55 -6.00 11.57
CA ASN A 326 -15.27 -4.97 10.87
C ASN A 326 -14.51 -4.44 9.63
N LYS A 327 -13.34 -4.99 9.33
CA LYS A 327 -12.45 -4.58 8.23
C LYS A 327 -12.08 -5.77 7.35
N ARG A 328 -11.58 -5.47 6.16
CA ARG A 328 -10.98 -6.40 5.19
C ARG A 328 -9.72 -5.77 4.58
N LEU A 329 -8.77 -6.61 4.17
CA LEU A 329 -7.61 -6.21 3.39
C LEU A 329 -7.87 -6.42 1.90
N ASP A 330 -7.97 -5.34 1.16
CA ASP A 330 -7.90 -5.38 -0.30
C ASP A 330 -6.44 -5.63 -0.71
N ARG A 331 -6.19 -6.75 -1.39
CA ARG A 331 -4.86 -7.10 -1.91
C ARG A 331 -4.74 -6.63 -3.36
N ALA A 332 -3.61 -6.95 -3.99
CA ALA A 332 -3.34 -6.59 -5.38
C ALA A 332 -4.45 -7.07 -6.34
N GLY A 333 -5.03 -8.26 -6.11
CA GLY A 333 -6.09 -8.82 -6.96
C GLY A 333 -7.35 -7.97 -6.98
N GLU A 334 -7.88 -7.63 -5.80
CA GLU A 334 -9.10 -6.83 -5.65
C GLU A 334 -8.89 -5.40 -6.17
N LEU A 335 -7.71 -4.82 -5.90
CA LEU A 335 -7.35 -3.47 -6.34
C LEU A 335 -7.14 -3.36 -7.85
N ILE A 336 -6.51 -4.36 -8.48
CA ILE A 336 -6.35 -4.43 -9.94
C ILE A 336 -7.70 -4.66 -10.61
N ALA A 337 -8.54 -5.55 -10.07
CA ALA A 337 -9.88 -5.80 -10.61
C ALA A 337 -10.74 -4.54 -10.64
N ARG A 338 -10.66 -3.71 -9.59
CA ARG A 338 -11.38 -2.42 -9.52
C ARG A 338 -10.93 -1.44 -10.60
N GLU A 339 -9.62 -1.27 -10.80
CA GLU A 339 -9.11 -0.36 -11.84
C GLU A 339 -9.36 -0.90 -13.25
N LEU A 340 -9.21 -2.21 -13.45
CA LEU A 340 -9.47 -2.85 -14.74
C LEU A 340 -10.92 -2.62 -15.17
N ARG A 341 -11.90 -2.85 -14.28
CA ARG A 341 -13.32 -2.56 -14.56
C ARG A 341 -13.56 -1.10 -14.93
N ALA A 342 -12.89 -0.16 -14.26
CA ALA A 342 -13.04 1.27 -14.55
C ALA A 342 -12.52 1.63 -15.97
N HIS A 343 -11.41 1.04 -16.40
CA HIS A 343 -10.84 1.27 -17.73
C HIS A 343 -11.61 0.55 -18.85
N ILE A 344 -12.08 -0.68 -18.60
CA ILE A 344 -12.94 -1.42 -19.53
C ILE A 344 -14.23 -0.63 -19.77
N TRP A 345 -14.89 -0.15 -18.70
CA TRP A 345 -16.10 0.67 -18.83
C TRP A 345 -15.87 1.98 -19.58
N HIS A 346 -14.67 2.56 -19.47
CA HIS A 346 -14.32 3.74 -20.26
C HIS A 346 -14.14 3.41 -21.75
N ALA A 347 -13.45 2.32 -22.06
CA ALA A 347 -13.28 1.83 -23.42
C ALA A 347 -14.64 1.51 -24.05
N GLU A 348 -15.52 0.81 -23.33
CA GLU A 348 -16.89 0.52 -23.73
C GLU A 348 -17.69 1.80 -24.03
N LYS A 349 -17.63 2.81 -23.16
CA LYS A 349 -18.31 4.09 -23.41
C LYS A 349 -17.78 4.81 -24.64
N ARG A 350 -16.49 4.70 -24.93
CA ARG A 350 -15.90 5.29 -26.14
C ARG A 350 -16.33 4.52 -27.39
N MET A 351 -16.36 3.19 -27.30
CA MET A 351 -16.86 2.29 -28.33
C MET A 351 -18.29 2.66 -28.71
N ILE A 352 -19.21 2.73 -27.74
CA ILE A 352 -20.61 3.12 -27.94
C ILE A 352 -20.72 4.48 -28.63
N LYS A 353 -19.97 5.49 -28.19
CA LYS A 353 -19.96 6.82 -28.82
C LYS A 353 -19.39 6.81 -30.23
N SER A 354 -18.52 5.87 -30.57
CA SER A 354 -18.00 5.73 -31.93
C SER A 354 -19.02 5.06 -32.83
N MET A 355 -19.64 3.97 -32.37
CA MET A 355 -20.74 3.31 -33.08
C MET A 355 -21.92 4.25 -33.33
N GLN A 356 -22.32 5.05 -32.33
CA GLN A 356 -23.39 6.04 -32.48
C GLN A 356 -23.07 7.10 -33.56
N ARG A 357 -21.80 7.52 -33.67
CA ARG A 357 -21.40 8.50 -34.68
C ARG A 357 -21.47 7.94 -36.10
N ASP A 358 -21.12 6.67 -36.28
CA ASP A 358 -21.20 6.01 -37.58
C ASP A 358 -22.67 5.75 -37.97
N LEU A 359 -23.48 5.31 -37.02
CA LEU A 359 -24.92 5.09 -37.21
C LEU A 359 -25.69 6.39 -37.54
N CYS A 360 -25.33 7.52 -36.94
CA CYS A 360 -25.95 8.81 -37.26
C CYS A 360 -25.57 9.36 -38.65
N GLY A 361 -24.59 8.77 -39.33
CA GLY A 361 -24.09 9.24 -40.62
C GLY A 361 -24.52 8.40 -41.83
N ASP A 362 -25.55 7.55 -41.70
CA ASP A 362 -25.97 6.54 -42.69
C ASP A 362 -24.82 5.61 -43.13
N ARG A 363 -23.82 5.39 -42.27
CA ARG A 363 -22.73 4.44 -42.51
C ARG A 363 -23.06 3.11 -41.84
N GLU A 364 -22.82 2.02 -42.56
CA GLU A 364 -22.87 0.68 -41.97
C GLU A 364 -21.79 0.52 -40.88
N LEU A 365 -22.12 -0.19 -39.81
CA LEU A 365 -21.16 -0.55 -38.78
C LEU A 365 -20.07 -1.43 -39.39
N ARG A 366 -18.80 -1.07 -39.17
CA ARG A 366 -17.65 -1.85 -39.65
C ARG A 366 -17.41 -3.05 -38.72
N LEU A 367 -18.30 -4.03 -38.74
CA LEU A 367 -18.24 -5.20 -37.87
C LEU A 367 -17.00 -6.08 -38.13
N ASP A 368 -16.37 -5.94 -39.29
CA ASP A 368 -15.12 -6.63 -39.64
C ASP A 368 -13.87 -6.00 -39.02
N ASP A 369 -13.92 -4.74 -38.57
CA ASP A 369 -12.79 -4.00 -37.99
C ASP A 369 -13.12 -3.55 -36.56
N LEU A 370 -13.33 -4.52 -35.67
CA LEU A 370 -13.65 -4.25 -34.25
C LEU A 370 -12.53 -3.51 -33.51
N ASP A 371 -11.29 -3.59 -34.01
CA ASP A 371 -10.15 -2.81 -33.52
C ASP A 371 -10.34 -1.30 -33.73
N HIS A 372 -11.17 -0.89 -34.71
CA HIS A 372 -11.57 0.51 -34.88
C HIS A 372 -12.39 1.04 -33.69
N TYR A 373 -13.27 0.20 -33.14
CA TYR A 373 -14.21 0.56 -32.09
C TYR A 373 -13.62 0.37 -30.69
N TRP A 374 -12.76 -0.64 -30.50
CA TRP A 374 -12.12 -0.95 -29.22
C TRP A 374 -10.68 -0.40 -29.13
N ASP A 375 -10.50 0.70 -28.38
CA ASP A 375 -9.19 1.29 -28.14
C ASP A 375 -8.45 0.60 -26.97
N SER A 376 -7.64 -0.41 -27.28
CA SER A 376 -6.86 -1.20 -26.31
C SER A 376 -5.81 -0.38 -25.54
N SER A 377 -5.44 0.79 -26.05
CA SER A 377 -4.50 1.69 -25.40
C SER A 377 -5.08 2.30 -24.12
N ILE A 378 -6.41 2.43 -24.02
CA ILE A 378 -7.10 2.97 -22.85
C ILE A 378 -6.84 2.10 -21.61
N VAL A 379 -6.94 0.78 -21.78
CA VAL A 379 -6.71 -0.19 -20.71
C VAL A 379 -5.22 -0.23 -20.35
N THR A 380 -4.36 -0.38 -21.36
CA THR A 380 -2.91 -0.52 -21.16
C THR A 380 -2.27 0.72 -20.54
N ASN A 381 -2.54 1.90 -21.10
CA ASN A 381 -2.00 3.17 -20.59
C ASN A 381 -2.66 3.58 -19.27
N GLY A 382 -3.95 3.26 -19.08
CA GLY A 382 -4.66 3.45 -17.82
C GLY A 382 -3.98 2.73 -16.66
N LEU A 383 -3.76 1.42 -16.82
CA LEU A 383 -3.06 0.61 -15.82
C LEU A 383 -1.61 1.09 -15.62
N ASN A 384 -0.83 1.26 -16.68
CA ASN A 384 0.55 1.74 -16.57
C ASN A 384 0.66 3.08 -15.82
N ARG A 385 -0.30 3.99 -16.03
CA ARG A 385 -0.39 5.25 -15.29
C ARG A 385 -0.73 5.02 -13.82
N ALA A 386 -1.71 4.16 -13.50
CA ALA A 386 -2.08 3.85 -12.12
C ALA A 386 -0.87 3.32 -11.34
N PHE A 387 -0.18 2.31 -11.87
CA PHE A 387 1.05 1.75 -11.30
C PHE A 387 2.20 2.77 -11.18
N SER A 388 2.41 3.60 -12.20
CA SER A 388 3.50 4.59 -12.18
C SER A 388 3.27 5.69 -11.14
N THR A 389 2.04 6.20 -11.06
CA THR A 389 1.68 7.34 -10.19
C THR A 389 1.28 6.94 -8.78
N GLY A 390 0.98 5.66 -8.53
CA GLY A 390 0.46 5.21 -7.24
C GLY A 390 -0.98 5.68 -6.96
N ALA A 391 -1.69 6.18 -7.98
CA ALA A 391 -3.03 6.76 -7.86
C ALA A 391 -4.08 5.89 -8.55
N TRP A 392 -5.00 5.36 -7.74
CA TRP A 392 -6.12 4.54 -8.17
C TRP A 392 -7.35 5.43 -8.29
N CYS A 393 -7.69 5.77 -9.54
CA CYS A 393 -8.96 6.35 -9.94
C CYS A 393 -8.94 6.67 -11.43
N HIS A 394 -10.12 6.65 -12.05
CA HIS A 394 -10.31 7.22 -13.37
C HIS A 394 -9.98 8.74 -13.37
N PRO A 395 -9.19 9.27 -14.34
CA PRO A 395 -8.75 10.67 -14.36
C PRO A 395 -9.87 11.74 -14.27
N TYR A 396 -11.11 11.37 -14.59
CA TYR A 396 -12.29 12.23 -14.59
C TYR A 396 -13.11 12.16 -13.29
N LYS A 397 -12.77 11.28 -12.35
CA LYS A 397 -13.40 11.16 -11.01
C LYS A 397 -12.40 11.51 -9.91
N ARG A 398 -11.94 12.77 -9.90
CA ARG A 398 -10.87 13.24 -9.00
C ARG A 398 -11.21 13.13 -7.51
N THR A 399 -12.49 13.19 -7.14
CA THR A 399 -12.96 13.11 -5.75
C THR A 399 -12.82 11.74 -5.12
N GLU A 400 -12.69 10.67 -5.93
CA GLU A 400 -12.55 9.28 -5.46
C GLU A 400 -11.08 8.79 -5.57
N ARG A 401 -10.11 9.71 -5.69
CA ARG A 401 -8.69 9.36 -5.87
C ARG A 401 -8.08 8.79 -4.60
N CYS A 402 -7.71 7.51 -4.65
CA CYS A 402 -6.89 6.88 -3.62
C CYS A 402 -5.40 6.98 -4.01
N SER A 403 -4.57 7.60 -3.17
CA SER A 403 -3.12 7.74 -3.41
C SER A 403 -2.29 6.83 -2.49
N GLY A 404 -1.14 6.38 -3.02
CA GLY A 404 -0.19 5.56 -2.26
C GLY A 404 -0.64 4.12 -2.08
N ILE A 405 -1.36 3.57 -3.06
CA ILE A 405 -1.69 2.14 -3.15
C ILE A 405 -0.49 1.34 -3.67
N VAL A 406 0.20 1.89 -4.69
CA VAL A 406 1.45 1.32 -5.19
C VAL A 406 2.63 2.16 -4.75
N ALA A 407 3.64 1.48 -4.23
CA ALA A 407 4.91 2.04 -3.79
C ALA A 407 6.08 1.40 -4.55
N ASN A 408 7.23 2.07 -4.55
CA ASN A 408 8.46 1.46 -5.05
C ASN A 408 8.98 0.45 -4.02
N VAL A 409 9.41 -0.73 -4.47
CA VAL A 409 10.11 -1.69 -3.61
C VAL A 409 11.47 -1.09 -3.24
N ARG A 410 11.82 -1.13 -1.96
CA ARG A 410 13.12 -0.66 -1.47
C ARG A 410 14.02 -1.84 -1.17
N ARG A 411 15.21 -1.83 -1.75
CA ARG A 411 16.23 -2.88 -1.63
C ARG A 411 17.50 -2.38 -0.94
N THR A 412 17.35 -1.71 0.20
CA THR A 412 18.52 -1.42 1.05
C THR A 412 19.08 -2.72 1.62
N ASN A 413 18.17 -3.62 2.01
CA ASN A 413 18.46 -4.96 2.47
C ASN A 413 17.27 -5.90 2.19
N PRO A 414 17.45 -7.24 2.29
CA PRO A 414 16.39 -8.20 2.02
C PRO A 414 15.20 -8.10 2.99
N LEU A 415 15.45 -7.74 4.25
CA LEU A 415 14.41 -7.59 5.27
C LEU A 415 13.45 -6.44 4.93
N GLN A 416 13.97 -5.33 4.41
CA GLN A 416 13.17 -4.17 3.99
C GLN A 416 12.19 -4.54 2.88
N MET A 417 12.64 -5.31 1.88
CA MET A 417 11.78 -5.78 0.78
C MET A 417 10.61 -6.61 1.33
N MET A 418 10.89 -7.59 2.17
CA MET A 418 9.83 -8.44 2.75
C MET A 418 8.88 -7.66 3.66
N SER A 419 9.39 -6.73 4.46
CA SER A 419 8.54 -5.85 5.26
C SER A 419 7.64 -4.99 4.37
N ASP A 420 8.17 -4.39 3.29
CA ASP A 420 7.40 -3.58 2.36
C ASP A 420 6.27 -4.37 1.67
N LEU A 421 6.48 -5.66 1.37
CA LEU A 421 5.45 -6.56 0.80
C LEU A 421 4.32 -6.90 1.78
N ARG A 422 4.56 -6.77 3.09
CA ARG A 422 3.60 -7.18 4.15
C ARG A 422 2.90 -5.98 4.82
N LYS A 423 3.01 -4.78 4.24
CA LYS A 423 2.39 -3.57 4.78
C LYS A 423 0.90 -3.49 4.47
N SER A 424 0.13 -3.11 5.48
CA SER A 424 -1.25 -2.63 5.34
C SER A 424 -1.31 -1.13 5.60
N ARG A 425 -2.32 -0.48 5.02
CA ARG A 425 -2.62 0.93 5.24
C ARG A 425 -4.11 1.18 5.42
N GLN A 426 -4.46 1.85 6.51
CA GLN A 426 -5.78 2.43 6.71
C GLN A 426 -5.84 3.82 6.09
N GLN A 427 -6.77 4.02 5.16
CA GLN A 427 -7.01 5.34 4.57
C GLN A 427 -7.90 6.17 5.48
N VAL A 428 -7.49 7.41 5.73
CA VAL A 428 -8.29 8.39 6.45
C VAL A 428 -8.28 9.71 5.70
N ALA A 429 -9.43 10.40 5.64
CA ALA A 429 -9.58 11.65 4.90
C ALA A 429 -8.63 12.75 5.40
N TYR A 430 -8.35 12.78 6.71
CA TYR A 430 -7.36 13.65 7.32
C TYR A 430 -6.63 12.92 8.44
N ALA A 431 -5.33 12.66 8.25
CA ALA A 431 -4.55 11.87 9.19
C ALA A 431 -4.49 12.54 10.58
N GLY A 432 -4.42 13.86 10.67
CA GLY A 432 -4.29 14.57 11.96
C GLY A 432 -5.51 14.54 12.88
N LYS A 433 -6.69 14.11 12.40
CA LYS A 433 -7.95 14.01 13.20
C LYS A 433 -8.34 12.56 13.52
N ALA A 434 -7.54 11.60 13.10
CA ALA A 434 -7.84 10.17 13.20
C ALA A 434 -7.30 9.57 14.52
N GLY A 435 -7.71 10.09 15.68
CA GLY A 435 -7.20 9.63 16.98
C GLY A 435 -7.39 8.12 17.20
N ASP A 436 -8.64 7.67 17.15
CA ASP A 436 -9.02 6.30 17.52
C ASP A 436 -8.44 5.23 16.60
N ALA A 437 -8.35 5.52 15.30
CA ALA A 437 -7.84 4.58 14.29
C ALA A 437 -6.35 4.24 14.45
N ARG A 438 -5.58 5.04 15.18
CA ARG A 438 -4.13 4.87 15.37
C ARG A 438 -3.79 3.93 16.51
N TYR A 439 -4.68 3.79 17.48
CA TYR A 439 -4.40 2.99 18.66
C TYR A 439 -4.39 1.49 18.32
N PRO A 440 -3.54 0.70 19.00
CA PRO A 440 -3.60 -0.75 18.90
C PRO A 440 -4.97 -1.24 19.39
N ASN A 441 -5.61 -2.08 18.59
CA ASN A 441 -6.87 -2.75 18.93
C ASN A 441 -6.57 -4.22 19.27
N PRO A 442 -7.25 -4.83 20.26
CA PRO A 442 -7.06 -6.25 20.60
C PRO A 442 -7.21 -7.21 19.40
N SER A 443 -8.05 -6.88 18.42
CA SER A 443 -8.22 -7.68 17.19
C SER A 443 -6.94 -7.84 16.35
N TYR A 444 -5.93 -6.99 16.57
CA TYR A 444 -4.62 -7.05 15.90
C TYR A 444 -3.77 -8.22 16.38
N TRP A 445 -4.05 -8.75 17.57
CA TRP A 445 -3.24 -9.80 18.19
C TRP A 445 -3.05 -11.00 17.25
N GLY A 446 -1.78 -11.40 17.08
CA GLY A 446 -1.39 -12.51 16.22
C GLY A 446 -1.57 -12.29 14.71
N LYS A 447 -2.06 -11.12 14.27
CA LYS A 447 -2.43 -10.83 12.88
C LYS A 447 -1.72 -9.62 12.31
N LEU A 448 -1.67 -8.53 13.08
CA LEU A 448 -1.03 -7.28 12.75
C LEU A 448 -0.07 -6.90 13.87
N CYS A 449 1.16 -6.56 13.51
CA CYS A 449 2.16 -6.10 14.45
C CYS A 449 1.98 -4.60 14.72
N PHE A 450 1.50 -4.27 15.92
CA PHE A 450 1.40 -2.88 16.37
C PHE A 450 2.76 -2.24 16.72
N LEU A 451 3.82 -3.04 16.88
CA LEU A 451 5.19 -2.56 17.11
C LEU A 451 5.94 -2.24 15.80
N SER A 452 5.40 -2.57 14.63
CA SER A 452 6.02 -2.29 13.33
C SER A 452 5.20 -1.25 12.56
N THR A 453 5.28 0.00 13.02
CA THR A 453 4.57 1.15 12.45
C THR A 453 5.50 2.36 12.36
N PRO A 454 5.40 3.22 11.33
CA PRO A 454 6.29 4.36 11.16
C PRO A 454 6.01 5.46 12.20
N ASP A 455 7.01 6.30 12.46
CA ASP A 455 6.86 7.51 13.27
C ASP A 455 6.14 8.64 12.51
N GLY A 456 5.46 9.53 13.23
CA GLY A 456 4.81 10.73 12.68
C GLY A 456 3.40 10.50 12.14
N GLU A 457 3.07 11.14 11.02
CA GLU A 457 1.69 11.21 10.50
C GLU A 457 1.10 9.83 10.17
N ASN A 458 1.92 8.84 9.81
CA ASN A 458 1.44 7.49 9.46
C ASN A 458 1.43 6.51 10.64
N CYS A 459 1.78 6.95 11.85
CA CYS A 459 1.80 6.12 13.05
C CYS A 459 0.43 5.48 13.31
N GLY A 460 0.38 4.16 13.42
CA GLY A 460 -0.85 3.38 13.63
C GLY A 460 -1.75 3.25 12.39
N LEU A 461 -1.49 4.00 11.31
CA LEU A 461 -2.24 3.89 10.05
C LEU A 461 -1.56 2.94 9.06
N VAL A 462 -0.23 2.87 9.10
CA VAL A 462 0.56 1.87 8.36
C VAL A 462 1.01 0.81 9.35
N LYS A 463 0.68 -0.45 9.07
CA LYS A 463 0.97 -1.60 9.94
C LYS A 463 1.64 -2.68 9.10
N ASN A 464 2.29 -3.64 9.75
CA ASN A 464 2.80 -4.84 9.08
C ASN A 464 2.03 -6.06 9.57
N LEU A 465 1.78 -7.03 8.69
CA LEU A 465 1.25 -8.33 9.07
C LEU A 465 2.22 -9.05 10.04
N SER A 466 1.67 -9.82 10.98
CA SER A 466 2.44 -10.76 11.81
C SER A 466 3.09 -11.83 10.93
N VAL A 467 4.07 -12.58 11.44
CA VAL A 467 4.84 -13.54 10.62
C VAL A 467 3.94 -14.61 9.99
N THR A 468 2.99 -15.17 10.74
CA THR A 468 2.12 -16.28 10.30
C THR A 468 0.77 -15.83 9.76
N ALA A 469 0.46 -14.52 9.77
CA ALA A 469 -0.80 -14.00 9.23
C ALA A 469 -0.95 -14.29 7.73
N ILE A 470 -2.09 -14.88 7.38
CA ILE A 470 -2.52 -15.19 6.02
C ILE A 470 -3.76 -14.36 5.70
N VAL A 471 -3.84 -13.82 4.49
CA VAL A 471 -5.03 -13.08 4.04
C VAL A 471 -5.89 -13.98 3.15
N SER A 472 -7.17 -14.14 3.51
CA SER A 472 -8.11 -15.02 2.81
C SER A 472 -8.28 -14.62 1.34
N SER A 473 -8.42 -15.64 0.49
CA SER A 473 -8.70 -15.47 -0.93
C SER A 473 -10.18 -15.64 -1.22
N LYS A 474 -10.59 -15.26 -2.43
CA LYS A 474 -11.97 -15.49 -2.87
C LYS A 474 -12.19 -16.99 -3.06
N ILE A 475 -13.14 -17.54 -2.33
CA ILE A 475 -13.49 -18.97 -2.34
C ILE A 475 -14.97 -19.15 -2.72
N THR A 476 -15.33 -20.36 -3.14
CA THR A 476 -16.70 -20.74 -3.45
C THR A 476 -17.55 -20.74 -2.16
N SER A 477 -18.80 -20.31 -2.29
CA SER A 477 -19.75 -20.26 -1.17
C SER A 477 -20.09 -21.68 -0.67
N PRO A 478 -20.06 -21.95 0.65
CA PRO A 478 -20.31 -23.29 1.21
C PRO A 478 -21.81 -23.64 1.36
N MET A 479 -22.73 -22.92 0.71
CA MET A 479 -24.18 -23.00 0.96
C MET A 479 -24.76 -24.42 0.90
N ASP A 480 -24.36 -25.22 -0.09
CA ASP A 480 -24.88 -26.57 -0.28
C ASP A 480 -24.53 -27.48 0.91
N HIS A 481 -23.32 -27.32 1.46
CA HIS A 481 -22.89 -28.06 2.63
C HIS A 481 -23.65 -27.62 3.89
N LEU A 482 -23.99 -26.34 4.05
CA LEU A 482 -24.72 -25.86 5.23
C LEU A 482 -26.06 -26.57 5.42
N VAL A 483 -26.80 -26.76 4.32
CA VAL A 483 -28.10 -27.47 4.34
C VAL A 483 -27.90 -28.93 4.74
N SER A 484 -26.86 -29.58 4.24
CA SER A 484 -26.56 -30.99 4.56
C SER A 484 -26.22 -31.25 6.03
N ILE A 485 -25.75 -30.23 6.76
CA ILE A 485 -25.30 -30.32 8.16
C ILE A 485 -26.43 -30.00 9.16
N GLY A 486 -27.63 -29.66 8.67
CA GLY A 486 -28.80 -29.37 9.53
C GLY A 486 -29.22 -27.90 9.58
N MET A 487 -28.78 -27.07 8.63
CA MET A 487 -29.37 -25.73 8.43
C MET A 487 -30.71 -25.82 7.70
N VAL A 488 -31.74 -25.20 8.26
CA VAL A 488 -33.04 -25.05 7.60
C VAL A 488 -33.06 -23.72 6.84
N LYS A 489 -33.34 -23.76 5.52
CA LYS A 489 -33.37 -22.57 4.66
C LYS A 489 -34.50 -21.63 5.07
N LEU A 490 -34.23 -20.32 5.04
CA LEU A 490 -35.15 -19.28 5.52
C LEU A 490 -36.55 -19.33 4.88
N ASN A 491 -36.62 -19.63 3.58
CA ASN A 491 -37.87 -19.75 2.83
C ASN A 491 -38.84 -20.82 3.36
N THR A 492 -38.35 -21.85 4.06
CA THR A 492 -39.15 -22.97 4.58
C THR A 492 -39.56 -22.81 6.05
N VAL A 493 -39.13 -21.73 6.71
CA VAL A 493 -39.22 -21.59 8.16
C VAL A 493 -40.53 -20.91 8.60
N SER A 494 -41.13 -21.43 9.67
CA SER A 494 -42.30 -20.82 10.33
C SER A 494 -41.90 -19.61 11.20
N LEU A 495 -42.78 -18.61 11.35
CA LEU A 495 -42.47 -17.39 12.11
C LEU A 495 -42.18 -17.67 13.61
N THR A 496 -42.71 -18.76 14.16
CA THR A 496 -42.45 -19.17 15.55
C THR A 496 -41.04 -19.74 15.73
N ASP A 497 -40.56 -20.52 14.75
CA ASP A 497 -39.25 -21.16 14.82
C ASP A 497 -38.08 -20.17 14.68
N ILE A 498 -38.35 -18.98 14.14
CA ILE A 498 -37.36 -17.91 13.95
C ILE A 498 -36.89 -17.31 15.28
N ASN A 499 -37.78 -17.23 16.26
CA ASN A 499 -37.47 -16.65 17.57
C ASN A 499 -36.88 -17.70 18.52
N THR A 500 -37.26 -18.98 18.35
CA THR A 500 -36.79 -20.07 19.20
C THR A 500 -35.46 -20.66 18.78
N ASN A 501 -35.04 -20.57 17.52
CA ASN A 501 -33.78 -21.17 17.03
C ASN A 501 -32.68 -20.13 16.74
N ASP A 502 -31.43 -20.60 16.68
CA ASP A 502 -30.27 -19.73 16.41
C ASP A 502 -30.21 -19.38 14.91
N LYS A 503 -29.91 -18.11 14.59
CA LYS A 503 -29.94 -17.58 13.20
C LYS A 503 -28.61 -17.82 12.51
N VAL A 504 -28.63 -18.28 11.25
CA VAL A 504 -27.41 -18.55 10.46
C VAL A 504 -27.19 -17.46 9.43
N PHE A 505 -26.04 -16.78 9.52
CA PHE A 505 -25.61 -15.74 8.59
C PHE A 505 -24.43 -16.21 7.76
N LEU A 506 -24.50 -16.02 6.44
CA LEU A 506 -23.39 -16.26 5.52
C LEU A 506 -22.97 -14.95 4.87
N ASN A 507 -21.73 -14.51 5.10
CA ASN A 507 -21.22 -13.21 4.64
C ASN A 507 -22.15 -12.03 5.00
N GLY A 508 -22.84 -12.14 6.14
CA GLY A 508 -23.79 -11.13 6.65
C GLY A 508 -25.23 -11.23 6.12
N ASP A 509 -25.50 -12.08 5.13
CA ASP A 509 -26.85 -12.36 4.66
C ASP A 509 -27.48 -13.46 5.52
N TRP A 510 -28.75 -13.29 5.90
CA TRP A 510 -29.47 -14.28 6.70
C TRP A 510 -29.99 -15.40 5.79
N VAL A 511 -29.37 -16.58 5.89
CA VAL A 511 -29.62 -17.70 4.97
C VAL A 511 -30.54 -18.78 5.55
N GLY A 512 -30.64 -18.87 6.88
CA GLY A 512 -31.44 -19.89 7.52
C GLY A 512 -31.41 -19.86 9.04
N ILE A 513 -31.94 -20.92 9.66
CA ILE A 513 -31.91 -21.14 11.10
C ILE A 513 -31.31 -22.52 11.42
N CYS A 514 -30.84 -22.67 12.64
CA CYS A 514 -30.29 -23.92 13.15
C CYS A 514 -30.94 -24.27 14.50
N PRO A 515 -31.62 -25.42 14.61
CA PRO A 515 -32.19 -25.89 15.88
C PRO A 515 -31.10 -26.22 16.92
N ASP A 516 -30.08 -27.01 16.54
CA ASP A 516 -28.91 -27.29 17.39
C ASP A 516 -27.63 -26.68 16.82
N ALA A 517 -27.34 -25.45 17.26
CA ALA A 517 -26.14 -24.74 16.83
C ALA A 517 -24.83 -25.32 17.40
N ASN A 518 -24.85 -26.12 18.48
CA ASN A 518 -23.62 -26.76 18.99
C ASN A 518 -23.17 -27.88 18.06
N GLU A 519 -24.11 -28.75 17.70
CA GLU A 519 -23.85 -29.87 16.80
C GLU A 519 -23.48 -29.35 15.40
N PHE A 520 -24.23 -28.35 14.90
CA PHE A 520 -23.97 -27.74 13.61
C PHE A 520 -22.54 -27.17 13.48
N VAL A 521 -22.07 -26.43 14.48
CA VAL A 521 -20.71 -25.85 14.48
C VAL A 521 -19.64 -26.94 14.58
N SER A 522 -19.89 -27.98 15.38
CA SER A 522 -18.96 -29.11 15.55
C SER A 522 -18.81 -29.91 14.25
N ASN A 523 -19.94 -30.22 13.59
CA ASN A 523 -19.97 -30.89 12.29
C ASN A 523 -19.32 -30.03 11.20
N PHE A 524 -19.59 -28.72 11.19
CA PHE A 524 -18.93 -27.79 10.26
C PHE A 524 -17.41 -27.78 10.45
N ARG A 525 -16.91 -27.68 11.69
CA ARG A 525 -15.47 -27.73 11.99
C ARG A 525 -14.85 -29.07 11.57
N SER A 526 -15.56 -30.18 11.76
CA SER A 526 -15.11 -31.51 11.29
C SER A 526 -14.97 -31.58 9.76
N LEU A 527 -15.94 -31.04 9.02
CA LEU A 527 -15.89 -30.96 7.55
C LEU A 527 -14.80 -30.01 7.04
N ARG A 528 -14.51 -28.93 7.79
CA ARG A 528 -13.38 -28.03 7.51
C ARG A 528 -12.03 -28.75 7.71
N ARG A 529 -11.89 -29.50 8.81
CA ARG A 529 -10.67 -30.27 9.14
C ARG A 529 -10.39 -31.39 8.15
N SER A 530 -11.44 -31.95 7.53
CA SER A 530 -11.33 -32.94 6.43
C SER A 530 -11.22 -32.32 5.03
N LYS A 531 -11.15 -30.97 4.92
CA LYS A 531 -11.01 -30.19 3.67
C LYS A 531 -12.17 -30.31 2.69
N ILE A 532 -13.31 -30.87 3.10
CA ILE A 532 -14.56 -30.83 2.31
C ILE A 532 -15.02 -29.37 2.20
N ILE A 533 -14.97 -28.63 3.31
CA ILE A 533 -15.13 -27.18 3.34
C ILE A 533 -13.75 -26.55 3.29
N ASN A 534 -13.59 -25.49 2.50
CA ASN A 534 -12.31 -24.80 2.38
C ASN A 534 -11.79 -24.33 3.76
N PRO A 535 -10.53 -24.62 4.14
CA PRO A 535 -9.97 -24.25 5.44
C PRO A 535 -9.99 -22.74 5.77
N GLN A 536 -10.15 -21.88 4.76
CA GLN A 536 -10.25 -20.42 4.95
C GLN A 536 -11.65 -19.95 5.35
N VAL A 537 -12.67 -20.81 5.35
CA VAL A 537 -14.01 -20.44 5.83
C VAL A 537 -14.00 -20.39 7.35
N GLU A 538 -14.55 -19.31 7.88
CA GLU A 538 -14.62 -19.04 9.31
C GLU A 538 -16.04 -19.27 9.82
N ILE A 539 -16.17 -19.80 11.04
CA ILE A 539 -17.45 -19.99 11.72
C ILE A 539 -17.35 -19.51 13.17
N LYS A 540 -18.38 -18.79 13.62
CA LYS A 540 -18.51 -18.32 14.99
C LYS A 540 -19.93 -18.56 15.49
N ARG A 541 -20.07 -19.05 16.72
CA ARG A 541 -21.34 -19.07 17.44
C ARG A 541 -21.39 -17.99 18.50
N ASP A 542 -22.21 -16.97 18.28
CA ASP A 542 -22.51 -15.93 19.28
C ASP A 542 -23.68 -16.40 20.17
N ARG A 543 -23.35 -16.84 21.38
CA ARG A 543 -24.34 -17.34 22.36
C ARG A 543 -25.23 -16.23 22.92
N HIS A 544 -24.74 -14.99 22.98
CA HIS A 544 -25.49 -13.88 23.55
C HIS A 544 -26.55 -13.37 22.59
N GLN A 545 -26.23 -13.32 21.29
CA GLN A 545 -27.17 -12.87 20.26
C GLN A 545 -27.92 -14.02 19.58
N ARG A 546 -27.57 -15.28 19.88
CA ARG A 546 -28.14 -16.49 19.27
C ARG A 546 -27.94 -16.53 17.75
N GLU A 547 -26.70 -16.30 17.34
CA GLU A 547 -26.31 -16.19 15.93
C GLU A 547 -25.15 -17.14 15.62
N VAL A 548 -25.22 -17.81 14.48
CA VAL A 548 -24.08 -18.50 13.86
C VAL A 548 -23.65 -17.69 12.65
N ARG A 549 -22.43 -17.16 12.68
CA ARG A 549 -21.88 -16.33 11.61
C ARG A 549 -20.81 -17.09 10.84
N ILE A 550 -20.96 -17.15 9.53
CA ILE A 550 -20.06 -17.84 8.61
C ILE A 550 -19.53 -16.83 7.61
N PHE A 551 -18.21 -16.77 7.45
CA PHE A 551 -17.55 -15.89 6.49
C PHE A 551 -16.70 -16.69 5.50
N SER A 552 -16.96 -16.49 4.22
CA SER A 552 -16.24 -17.05 3.06
C SER A 552 -15.68 -15.96 2.13
N ASP A 553 -15.79 -14.70 2.53
CA ASP A 553 -15.28 -13.56 1.77
C ASP A 553 -13.74 -13.45 1.81
N SER A 554 -13.19 -12.73 0.82
CA SER A 554 -11.76 -12.44 0.70
C SER A 554 -11.33 -11.26 1.58
N GLY A 555 -10.05 -11.21 1.94
CA GLY A 555 -9.47 -10.09 2.69
C GLY A 555 -9.58 -10.21 4.22
N ARG A 556 -10.06 -11.33 4.76
CA ARG A 556 -9.97 -11.64 6.19
C ARG A 556 -8.53 -12.00 6.55
N ILE A 557 -8.08 -11.66 7.76
CA ILE A 557 -6.78 -12.12 8.26
C ILE A 557 -7.02 -13.37 9.08
N LEU A 558 -6.33 -14.44 8.70
CA LEU A 558 -6.35 -15.74 9.33
C LEU A 558 -4.99 -16.00 9.99
N ARG A 559 -4.99 -16.64 11.16
CA ARG A 559 -3.81 -17.08 11.89
C ARG A 559 -3.83 -18.61 11.99
N PRO A 560 -2.76 -19.31 11.59
CA PRO A 560 -2.67 -20.74 11.80
C PRO A 560 -2.42 -21.03 13.30
N LEU A 561 -3.15 -22.00 13.84
CA LEU A 561 -3.02 -22.48 15.23
C LEU A 561 -3.01 -24.00 15.27
N LEU A 562 -2.40 -24.56 16.30
CA LEU A 562 -2.42 -26.01 16.57
C LEU A 562 -3.68 -26.38 17.36
N ILE A 563 -4.37 -27.44 16.93
CA ILE A 563 -5.54 -27.98 17.64
C ILE A 563 -5.07 -28.91 18.76
N VAL A 564 -5.45 -28.63 20.00
CA VAL A 564 -4.98 -29.36 21.19
C VAL A 564 -5.35 -30.85 21.12
N GLU A 565 -6.60 -31.17 20.76
CA GLU A 565 -7.11 -32.55 20.64
C GLU A 565 -6.38 -33.38 19.59
N ASN A 566 -5.79 -32.73 18.57
CA ASN A 566 -5.12 -33.40 17.46
C ASN A 566 -3.60 -33.45 17.65
N LEU A 567 -3.03 -32.87 18.71
CA LEU A 567 -1.59 -32.91 18.96
C LEU A 567 -1.08 -34.34 19.17
N GLU A 568 -1.89 -35.21 19.77
CA GLU A 568 -1.56 -36.63 19.97
C GLU A 568 -1.38 -37.40 18.65
N LYS A 569 -1.92 -36.88 17.54
CA LYS A 569 -1.76 -37.47 16.20
C LYS A 569 -0.36 -37.24 15.62
N ILE A 570 0.41 -36.30 16.18
CA ILE A 570 1.78 -36.03 15.73
C ILE A 570 2.67 -37.18 16.18
N GLN A 571 2.90 -38.13 15.27
CA GLN A 571 3.91 -39.17 15.47
C GLN A 571 5.29 -38.64 15.07
N ALA A 572 6.34 -39.09 15.75
CA ALA A 572 7.70 -38.80 15.34
C ALA A 572 7.90 -39.23 13.88
N PRO A 573 8.42 -38.36 13.00
CA PRO A 573 8.60 -38.72 11.60
C PRO A 573 9.57 -39.90 11.49
N LYS A 574 9.22 -40.90 10.66
CA LYS A 574 10.12 -42.03 10.38
C LYS A 574 11.44 -41.50 9.78
N ALA A 575 12.57 -41.97 10.31
CA ALA A 575 13.93 -41.81 9.79
C ALA A 575 14.21 -40.48 9.04
N GLY A 576 14.17 -39.34 9.76
CA GLY A 576 14.63 -38.06 9.22
C GLY A 576 13.68 -37.32 8.27
N GLY A 577 12.42 -37.77 8.14
CA GLY A 577 11.39 -37.02 7.42
C GLY A 577 10.99 -35.73 8.14
N SER A 578 10.58 -34.70 7.40
CA SER A 578 9.95 -33.48 7.92
C SER A 578 8.50 -33.40 7.46
N PHE A 579 7.57 -33.00 8.34
CA PHE A 579 6.21 -32.70 7.91
C PHE A 579 6.16 -31.35 7.21
N SER A 580 5.53 -31.30 6.04
CA SER A 580 5.22 -30.02 5.40
C SER A 580 4.04 -29.35 6.13
N PHE A 581 3.99 -28.01 6.10
CA PHE A 581 2.85 -27.26 6.66
C PHE A 581 1.52 -27.72 6.05
N GLN A 582 1.52 -28.00 4.73
CA GLN A 582 0.35 -28.52 4.03
C GLN A 582 -0.06 -29.89 4.58
N SER A 583 0.89 -30.80 4.83
CA SER A 583 0.63 -32.13 5.39
C SER A 583 0.02 -32.07 6.79
N LEU A 584 0.50 -31.17 7.65
CA LEU A 584 -0.09 -30.98 8.99
C LEU A 584 -1.50 -30.39 8.91
N MET A 585 -1.77 -29.55 7.90
CA MET A 585 -3.12 -29.08 7.61
C MET A 585 -4.01 -30.17 7.01
N ASP A 586 -3.48 -31.07 6.16
CA ASP A 586 -4.18 -32.24 5.62
C ASP A 586 -4.59 -33.22 6.74
N GLN A 587 -3.75 -33.37 7.76
CA GLN A 587 -4.03 -34.19 8.95
C GLN A 587 -4.99 -33.53 9.95
N GLY A 588 -5.40 -32.28 9.70
CA GLY A 588 -6.25 -31.50 10.59
C GLY A 588 -5.57 -31.14 11.92
N ILE A 589 -4.24 -31.08 11.98
CA ILE A 589 -3.48 -30.67 13.17
C ILE A 589 -3.43 -29.15 13.27
N ILE A 590 -3.30 -28.48 12.12
CA ILE A 590 -3.29 -27.01 12.00
C ILE A 590 -4.64 -26.54 11.49
N GLU A 591 -5.22 -25.54 12.16
CA GLU A 591 -6.46 -24.88 11.78
C GLU A 591 -6.21 -23.38 11.53
N LEU A 592 -6.85 -22.82 10.50
CA LEU A 592 -6.77 -21.40 10.20
C LEU A 592 -7.91 -20.68 10.92
N ILE A 593 -7.57 -19.84 11.88
CA ILE A 593 -8.55 -19.12 12.71
C ILE A 593 -8.60 -17.65 12.30
N GLY A 594 -9.81 -17.14 12.05
CA GLY A 594 -10.03 -15.72 11.73
C GLY A 594 -10.32 -14.86 12.97
N VAL A 595 -10.63 -13.58 12.73
CA VAL A 595 -10.86 -12.60 13.81
C VAL A 595 -12.21 -12.81 14.53
N GLU A 596 -13.24 -13.27 13.82
CA GLU A 596 -14.55 -13.54 14.42
C GLU A 596 -14.54 -14.85 15.22
N GLU A 597 -13.86 -15.88 14.75
CA GLU A 597 -13.73 -17.18 15.42
C GLU A 597 -12.81 -17.10 16.65
N GLU A 598 -11.86 -16.15 16.68
CA GLU A 598 -11.04 -15.86 17.86
C GLU A 598 -11.85 -15.48 19.11
N GLU A 599 -13.07 -14.94 18.97
CA GLU A 599 -13.93 -14.63 20.11
C GLU A 599 -14.55 -15.90 20.75
N ASP A 600 -14.58 -17.03 20.06
CA ASP A 600 -15.14 -18.32 20.54
C ASP A 600 -14.06 -19.31 21.00
N ILE A 601 -12.80 -19.14 20.58
CA ILE A 601 -11.71 -20.06 20.92
C ILE A 601 -10.93 -19.64 22.18
N GLN A 602 -10.42 -20.64 22.90
CA GLN A 602 -9.45 -20.45 23.98
C GLN A 602 -8.09 -20.98 23.53
N SER A 603 -7.10 -20.08 23.39
CA SER A 603 -5.75 -20.41 22.93
C SER A 603 -4.72 -20.37 24.05
N ALA A 604 -3.92 -21.43 24.23
CA ALA A 604 -2.74 -21.43 25.09
C ALA A 604 -1.57 -20.68 24.44
N TRP A 605 -0.69 -20.10 25.25
CA TRP A 605 0.44 -19.28 24.77
C TRP A 605 1.68 -20.11 24.41
N GLU A 606 1.86 -21.26 25.06
CA GLU A 606 2.99 -22.16 24.82
C GLU A 606 2.55 -23.62 25.00
N ILE A 607 3.11 -24.51 24.19
CA ILE A 607 2.85 -25.95 24.27
C ILE A 607 3.21 -26.52 25.66
N LYS A 608 4.26 -26.01 26.31
CA LYS A 608 4.67 -26.45 27.65
C LYS A 608 3.57 -26.28 28.70
N GLN A 609 2.73 -25.26 28.58
CA GLN A 609 1.63 -25.01 29.51
C GLN A 609 0.55 -26.10 29.45
N LEU A 610 0.39 -26.77 28.31
CA LEU A 610 -0.55 -27.89 28.16
C LEU A 610 -0.12 -29.11 28.98
N PHE A 611 1.20 -29.28 29.16
CA PHE A 611 1.79 -30.42 29.87
C PHE A 611 2.20 -30.10 31.31
N ALA A 612 2.22 -28.82 31.68
CA ALA A 612 2.54 -28.38 33.04
C ALA A 612 1.39 -28.73 34.00
N LYS A 613 1.50 -29.86 34.70
CA LYS A 613 0.64 -30.19 35.82
C LYS A 613 1.00 -29.30 37.02
N GLU A 614 0.43 -28.11 37.13
CA GLU A 614 0.49 -27.37 38.39
C GLU A 614 -0.34 -28.11 39.45
N ALA A 615 0.30 -28.54 40.53
CA ALA A 615 -0.38 -29.18 41.66
C ALA A 615 -1.42 -28.21 42.25
N GLY A 616 -2.70 -28.57 42.16
CA GLY A 616 -3.80 -27.88 42.84
C GLY A 616 -4.61 -26.86 42.02
N LYS A 617 -4.33 -26.63 40.74
CA LYS A 617 -5.21 -25.83 39.85
C LYS A 617 -5.86 -26.69 38.77
N PRO A 618 -7.16 -26.53 38.47
CA PRO A 618 -7.79 -27.20 37.34
C PRO A 618 -7.13 -26.71 36.04
N VAL A 619 -6.64 -27.64 35.22
CA VAL A 619 -6.05 -27.32 33.91
C VAL A 619 -7.13 -26.66 33.04
N PRO A 620 -6.93 -25.42 32.54
CA PRO A 620 -7.87 -24.79 31.63
C PRO A 620 -8.02 -25.66 30.37
N LYS A 621 -9.26 -25.91 29.93
CA LYS A 621 -9.52 -26.65 28.68
C LYS A 621 -9.25 -25.74 27.47
N TYR A 622 -8.02 -25.72 27.00
CA TYR A 622 -7.64 -25.01 25.78
C TYR A 622 -8.13 -25.73 24.52
N SER A 623 -8.64 -24.97 23.57
CA SER A 623 -9.02 -25.47 22.24
C SER A 623 -7.85 -25.52 21.27
N HIS A 624 -6.99 -24.49 21.34
CA HIS A 624 -5.87 -24.28 20.43
C HIS A 624 -4.61 -23.87 21.19
N VAL A 625 -3.45 -23.94 20.55
CA VAL A 625 -2.18 -23.43 21.08
C VAL A 625 -1.37 -22.72 20.00
N GLU A 626 -0.68 -21.65 20.40
CA GLU A 626 0.24 -20.91 19.52
C GLU A 626 1.50 -21.75 19.21
N PHE A 627 2.07 -21.59 18.02
CA PHE A 627 3.33 -22.27 17.68
C PHE A 627 4.50 -21.79 18.56
N ASP A 628 4.71 -20.47 18.58
CA ASP A 628 5.68 -19.75 19.39
C ASP A 628 5.24 -18.27 19.43
N GLN A 629 5.42 -17.61 20.57
CA GLN A 629 4.94 -16.24 20.75
C GLN A 629 5.64 -15.21 19.85
N SER A 630 6.84 -15.51 19.33
CA SER A 630 7.54 -14.64 18.39
C SER A 630 6.81 -14.48 17.06
N PHE A 631 5.97 -15.45 16.66
CA PHE A 631 5.17 -15.37 15.43
C PHE A 631 4.04 -14.32 15.50
N LEU A 632 3.65 -13.92 16.72
CA LEU A 632 2.68 -12.85 16.93
C LEU A 632 3.23 -11.48 16.51
N LEU A 633 4.56 -11.35 16.50
CA LEU A 633 5.25 -10.14 16.08
C LEU A 633 5.34 -10.06 14.55
N GLY A 634 5.62 -8.85 14.06
CA GLY A 634 5.97 -8.63 12.66
C GLY A 634 7.38 -9.11 12.39
N LEU A 635 7.66 -9.40 11.12
CA LEU A 635 8.94 -9.96 10.67
C LEU A 635 10.16 -9.21 11.21
N SER A 636 10.22 -7.89 11.02
CA SER A 636 11.34 -7.07 11.50
C SER A 636 11.44 -7.01 13.03
N CYS A 637 10.31 -7.13 13.73
CA CYS A 637 10.27 -7.05 15.19
C CYS A 637 10.75 -8.37 15.83
N GLY A 638 10.36 -9.52 15.28
CA GLY A 638 10.75 -10.81 15.83
C GLY A 638 12.21 -11.20 15.54
N LEU A 639 12.91 -10.46 14.66
CA LEU A 639 14.36 -10.58 14.46
C LEU A 639 15.17 -9.79 15.50
N ILE A 640 14.52 -8.97 16.34
CA ILE A 640 15.20 -8.21 17.39
C ILE A 640 15.47 -9.16 18.57
N PRO A 641 16.73 -9.38 18.98
CA PRO A 641 17.03 -10.21 20.13
C PRO A 641 16.48 -9.57 21.40
N PHE A 642 15.97 -10.39 22.32
CA PHE A 642 15.45 -9.94 23.62
C PHE A 642 14.44 -8.78 23.53
N ALA A 643 13.63 -8.71 22.46
CA ALA A 643 12.73 -7.58 22.22
C ALA A 643 11.78 -7.31 23.41
N ASN A 644 11.32 -8.36 24.09
CA ASN A 644 10.46 -8.31 25.27
C ASN A 644 11.12 -7.68 26.51
N HIS A 645 12.45 -7.59 26.56
CA HIS A 645 13.18 -6.95 27.66
C HIS A 645 13.38 -5.44 27.46
N ASN A 646 13.09 -4.92 26.26
CA ASN A 646 13.29 -3.52 25.94
C ASN A 646 12.00 -2.72 26.06
N PHE A 647 12.14 -1.41 26.28
CA PHE A 647 11.02 -0.50 26.19
C PHE A 647 10.39 -0.52 24.77
N ALA A 648 9.07 -0.65 24.68
CA ALA A 648 8.35 -0.88 23.43
C ALA A 648 8.64 0.16 22.33
N ARG A 649 8.82 1.44 22.70
CA ARG A 649 9.18 2.52 21.76
C ARG A 649 10.53 2.26 21.06
N ARG A 650 11.49 1.64 21.76
CA ARG A 650 12.82 1.31 21.20
C ARG A 650 12.74 0.15 20.22
N VAL A 651 11.94 -0.86 20.55
CA VAL A 651 11.62 -1.97 19.65
C VAL A 651 10.95 -1.45 18.38
N LEU A 652 10.01 -0.51 18.49
CA LEU A 652 9.36 0.12 17.33
C LEU A 652 10.34 0.86 16.43
N TYR A 653 11.25 1.65 17.00
CA TYR A 653 12.29 2.33 16.22
C TYR A 653 13.21 1.34 15.50
N GLN A 654 13.58 0.25 16.15
CA GLN A 654 14.37 -0.76 15.49
C GLN A 654 13.60 -1.45 14.36
N ALA A 655 12.39 -1.93 14.65
CA ALA A 655 11.60 -2.76 13.77
C ALA A 655 11.25 -2.05 12.45
N GLU A 656 10.85 -0.77 12.51
CA GLU A 656 10.40 -0.05 11.31
C GLU A 656 11.45 0.92 10.75
N LYS A 657 12.26 1.57 11.58
CA LYS A 657 13.14 2.66 11.13
C LYS A 657 14.57 2.21 10.89
N HIS A 658 15.22 1.60 11.89
CA HIS A 658 16.65 1.31 11.81
C HIS A 658 16.93 0.07 10.95
N SER A 659 16.14 -1.00 11.11
CA SER A 659 16.25 -2.22 10.29
C SER A 659 16.11 -1.94 8.79
N GLN A 660 15.20 -1.03 8.40
CA GLN A 660 14.97 -0.63 7.01
C GLN A 660 16.07 0.30 6.47
N GLN A 661 16.78 1.02 7.35
CA GLN A 661 17.89 1.90 6.99
C GLN A 661 19.25 1.20 7.06
N ALA A 662 19.30 -0.01 7.63
CA ALA A 662 20.52 -0.79 7.78
C ALA A 662 21.06 -1.23 6.42
N ILE A 663 22.33 -0.93 6.16
CA ILE A 663 23.05 -1.39 4.98
C ILE A 663 23.43 -2.85 5.21
N GLY A 664 23.06 -3.72 4.28
CA GLY A 664 23.44 -5.12 4.31
C GLY A 664 23.81 -5.61 2.92
N TYR A 665 23.55 -6.89 2.69
CA TYR A 665 23.77 -7.53 1.41
C TYR A 665 22.42 -7.64 0.69
N SER A 666 22.13 -6.67 -0.18
CA SER A 666 20.78 -6.49 -0.78
C SER A 666 20.42 -7.51 -1.86
N THR A 667 21.41 -7.94 -2.66
CA THR A 667 21.23 -8.84 -3.80
C THR A 667 22.48 -9.70 -4.01
N THR A 668 22.31 -10.92 -4.50
CA THR A 668 23.41 -11.84 -4.83
C THR A 668 23.99 -11.61 -6.22
N ASN A 669 23.31 -10.84 -7.07
CA ASN A 669 23.70 -10.57 -8.46
C ASN A 669 24.03 -9.08 -8.74
N PRO A 670 24.83 -8.41 -7.89
CA PRO A 670 25.12 -6.98 -8.06
C PRO A 670 25.88 -6.66 -9.33
N ASN A 671 26.54 -7.64 -9.96
CA ASN A 671 27.29 -7.46 -11.21
C ASN A 671 26.39 -7.38 -12.45
N ILE A 672 25.18 -7.93 -12.40
CA ILE A 672 24.25 -7.95 -13.54
C ILE A 672 23.18 -6.88 -13.34
N ARG A 673 22.66 -6.76 -12.11
CA ARG A 673 21.55 -5.86 -11.79
C ARG A 673 21.90 -4.38 -11.92
N ILE A 674 20.95 -3.58 -12.41
CA ILE A 674 21.08 -2.13 -12.56
C ILE A 674 20.03 -1.44 -11.69
N ASP A 675 20.45 -0.91 -10.54
CA ASP A 675 19.62 -0.07 -9.69
C ASP A 675 20.04 1.40 -9.78
N THR A 676 19.12 2.32 -9.51
CA THR A 676 19.44 3.76 -9.51
C THR A 676 20.42 4.14 -8.39
N LEU A 677 20.25 3.50 -7.23
CA LEU A 677 21.07 3.69 -6.03
C LEU A 677 21.07 2.37 -5.25
N SER A 678 22.25 1.85 -4.94
CA SER A 678 22.38 0.70 -4.04
C SER A 678 23.59 0.85 -3.13
N HIS A 679 23.50 0.27 -1.94
CA HIS A 679 24.58 0.16 -0.99
C HIS A 679 24.82 -1.31 -0.69
N GLN A 680 26.08 -1.73 -0.61
CA GLN A 680 26.47 -3.09 -0.25
C GLN A 680 27.57 -3.04 0.80
N MET A 681 27.45 -3.88 1.83
CA MET A 681 28.50 -4.03 2.83
C MET A 681 29.57 -5.00 2.33
N TYR A 682 30.85 -4.72 2.60
CA TYR A 682 31.97 -5.60 2.21
C TYR A 682 31.95 -6.93 2.97
N TYR A 683 31.81 -6.87 4.29
CA TYR A 683 31.94 -8.03 5.16
C TYR A 683 30.72 -8.15 6.11
N PRO A 684 29.50 -8.38 5.60
CA PRO A 684 28.36 -8.64 6.47
C PRO A 684 28.65 -9.86 7.35
N GLN A 685 28.35 -9.78 8.65
CA GLN A 685 28.53 -10.89 9.58
C GLN A 685 27.18 -11.39 10.08
N ARG A 686 27.18 -12.64 10.53
CA ARG A 686 26.05 -13.24 11.26
C ARG A 686 26.12 -12.80 12.72
N PRO A 687 24.99 -12.50 13.39
CA PRO A 687 25.01 -12.32 14.84
C PRO A 687 25.50 -13.61 15.52
N LEU A 688 26.11 -13.48 16.71
CA LEU A 688 26.63 -14.65 17.45
C LEU A 688 25.52 -15.58 17.97
N PHE A 689 24.29 -15.08 18.04
CA PHE A 689 23.08 -15.79 18.42
C PHE A 689 22.11 -15.81 17.23
N LYS A 690 21.06 -16.64 17.31
CA LYS A 690 19.99 -16.65 16.31
C LYS A 690 18.64 -16.33 16.94
N THR A 691 17.67 -15.93 16.13
CA THR A 691 16.27 -16.03 16.52
C THR A 691 15.63 -17.15 15.71
N PHE A 692 14.61 -17.79 16.27
CA PHE A 692 13.90 -18.87 15.61
C PHE A 692 13.36 -18.42 14.24
N LEU A 693 12.82 -17.20 14.18
CA LEU A 693 12.38 -16.59 12.94
C LEU A 693 13.48 -16.43 11.91
N ALA A 694 14.71 -16.10 12.32
CA ALA A 694 15.83 -15.98 11.39
C ALA A 694 16.12 -17.32 10.68
N ASP A 695 16.01 -18.44 11.39
CA ASP A 695 16.16 -19.77 10.79
C ASP A 695 14.98 -20.13 9.87
N CYS A 696 13.75 -19.70 10.19
CA CYS A 696 12.56 -19.96 9.37
C CYS A 696 12.55 -19.24 8.02
N LEU A 697 13.34 -18.18 7.84
CA LEU A 697 13.34 -17.41 6.59
C LEU A 697 14.21 -18.03 5.48
N GLY A 698 14.90 -19.13 5.75
CA GLY A 698 15.63 -19.91 4.74
C GLY A 698 14.69 -20.59 3.72
N ARG A 699 15.16 -20.81 2.49
CA ARG A 699 14.45 -21.66 1.50
C ARG A 699 14.30 -23.10 2.00
N HIS A 700 13.26 -23.79 1.50
CA HIS A 700 12.95 -25.20 1.79
C HIS A 700 14.11 -26.17 1.52
N GLU A 701 15.02 -25.81 0.60
CA GLU A 701 16.24 -26.56 0.27
C GLU A 701 17.25 -26.60 1.42
N TYR A 702 17.17 -25.65 2.38
CA TYR A 702 18.06 -25.60 3.53
C TYR A 702 17.47 -26.42 4.70
N SER A 703 17.95 -27.64 4.87
CA SER A 703 17.57 -28.52 5.99
C SER A 703 18.05 -27.95 7.33
N MET A 704 17.20 -27.98 8.37
CA MET A 704 17.58 -27.64 9.75
C MET A 704 18.76 -28.51 10.23
N GLY A 705 19.81 -27.88 10.78
CA GLY A 705 20.85 -28.58 11.53
C GLY A 705 21.99 -29.25 10.73
N ARG A 706 22.20 -28.93 9.44
CA ARG A 706 23.41 -29.37 8.73
C ARG A 706 24.61 -28.49 9.08
N LYS A 707 25.81 -29.10 9.17
CA LYS A 707 27.10 -28.40 9.40
C LYS A 707 27.46 -27.41 8.28
N ASP A 708 26.90 -27.58 7.07
CA ASP A 708 27.10 -26.70 5.90
C ASP A 708 26.13 -25.49 5.89
N ASP A 709 25.89 -24.91 7.07
CA ASP A 709 24.92 -23.83 7.32
C ASP A 709 25.34 -22.47 6.72
N PHE A 710 26.48 -22.41 6.01
CA PHE A 710 27.06 -21.20 5.42
C PHE A 710 26.30 -20.67 4.20
N ILE A 711 25.46 -21.49 3.55
CA ILE A 711 24.73 -21.13 2.33
C ILE A 711 23.40 -20.39 2.65
N ARG A 712 22.96 -20.40 3.92
CA ARG A 712 21.71 -19.72 4.30
C ARG A 712 21.83 -18.19 4.15
N PRO A 713 20.97 -17.55 3.37
CA PRO A 713 20.85 -16.10 3.35
C PRO A 713 20.27 -15.61 4.68
N GLU A 714 21.11 -15.08 5.57
CA GLU A 714 20.64 -14.50 6.82
C GLU A 714 20.20 -13.03 6.59
N PHE A 715 19.05 -12.66 7.16
CA PHE A 715 18.42 -11.35 6.98
C PHE A 715 19.03 -10.26 7.88
N PHE A 716 20.13 -10.58 8.57
CA PHE A 716 20.84 -9.65 9.45
C PHE A 716 21.81 -8.79 8.63
N ASN A 717 21.73 -7.47 8.85
CA ASN A 717 22.41 -6.46 8.03
C ASN A 717 23.35 -5.63 8.91
N GLY A 718 24.52 -6.17 9.21
CA GLY A 718 25.45 -5.57 10.15
C GLY A 718 26.73 -6.39 10.37
N GLN A 719 27.45 -6.04 11.42
CA GLN A 719 28.65 -6.72 11.88
C GLN A 719 28.66 -6.81 13.40
N ASN A 720 29.30 -7.85 13.94
CA ASN A 720 29.60 -7.91 15.37
C ASN A 720 30.75 -6.95 15.68
N ALA A 721 30.54 -6.07 16.65
CA ALA A 721 31.52 -5.13 17.16
C ALA A 721 31.82 -5.47 18.62
N ILE A 722 33.08 -5.36 19.04
CA ILE A 722 33.40 -5.35 20.48
C ILE A 722 33.00 -3.98 21.03
N VAL A 723 31.98 -3.96 21.89
CA VAL A 723 31.42 -2.73 22.45
C VAL A 723 31.81 -2.62 23.92
N ALA A 724 32.38 -1.47 24.29
CA ALA A 724 32.61 -1.11 25.68
C ALA A 724 31.64 -0.03 26.14
N VAL A 725 31.07 -0.20 27.32
CA VAL A 725 30.22 0.80 27.98
C VAL A 725 31.09 1.62 28.92
N ASN A 726 31.57 2.77 28.44
CA ASN A 726 32.50 3.64 29.16
C ASN A 726 32.35 5.11 28.73
N VAL A 727 32.77 6.04 29.57
CA VAL A 727 32.94 7.45 29.19
C VAL A 727 34.31 7.62 28.55
N HIS A 728 34.36 8.09 27.30
CA HIS A 728 35.63 8.31 26.58
C HIS A 728 35.82 9.79 26.26
N GLN A 729 36.53 10.50 27.14
CA GLN A 729 36.91 11.92 26.99
C GLN A 729 35.76 12.91 26.68
N GLY A 730 34.50 12.52 26.91
CA GLY A 730 33.32 13.31 26.55
C GLY A 730 32.89 13.19 25.08
N TYR A 731 33.66 12.54 24.20
CA TYR A 731 33.33 12.40 22.77
C TYR A 731 32.22 11.40 22.43
N ASN A 732 31.71 10.68 23.44
CA ASN A 732 30.55 9.80 23.32
C ASN A 732 29.32 10.28 24.12
N GLN A 733 29.23 11.57 24.47
CA GLN A 733 28.05 12.15 25.12
C GLN A 733 26.86 12.31 24.13
N GLU A 734 25.62 12.35 24.66
CA GLU A 734 24.42 12.69 23.87
C GLU A 734 24.30 11.94 22.53
N ASP A 735 24.32 10.60 22.57
CA ASP A 735 24.22 9.70 21.41
C ASP A 735 25.38 9.69 20.43
N SER A 736 26.49 10.32 20.77
CA SER A 736 27.73 10.08 20.05
C SER A 736 28.37 8.76 20.46
N ILE A 737 29.07 8.14 19.52
CA ILE A 737 29.88 6.95 19.75
C ILE A 737 31.31 7.24 19.33
N VAL A 738 32.27 6.67 20.06
CA VAL A 738 33.68 6.68 19.65
C VAL A 738 33.96 5.35 18.95
N MET A 739 34.63 5.40 17.80
CA MET A 739 35.03 4.21 17.05
C MET A 739 36.54 4.08 16.97
N ASN A 740 37.01 2.84 16.91
CA ASN A 740 38.41 2.50 16.74
C ASN A 740 38.86 2.65 15.29
N LYS A 741 39.78 3.59 15.05
CA LYS A 741 40.32 3.88 13.72
C LYS A 741 40.98 2.65 13.08
N ALA A 742 41.71 1.84 13.85
CA ALA A 742 42.36 0.64 13.34
C ALA A 742 41.35 -0.40 12.84
N SER A 743 40.21 -0.55 13.52
CA SER A 743 39.13 -1.45 13.08
C SER A 743 38.52 -0.97 11.76
N LEU A 744 38.36 0.34 11.56
CA LEU A 744 37.88 0.92 10.30
C LEU A 744 38.88 0.72 9.14
N GLU A 745 40.17 0.90 9.41
CA GLU A 745 41.25 0.70 8.43
C GLU A 745 41.31 -0.76 7.96
N ARG A 746 41.12 -1.71 8.88
CA ARG A 746 40.96 -3.15 8.58
C ARG A 746 39.70 -3.49 7.77
N GLY A 747 38.75 -2.56 7.64
CA GLY A 747 37.57 -2.70 6.78
C GLY A 747 36.24 -2.86 7.51
N MET A 748 36.19 -2.64 8.83
CA MET A 748 34.94 -2.66 9.59
C MET A 748 33.94 -1.64 9.01
N PHE A 749 32.71 -2.10 8.79
CA PHE A 749 31.58 -1.38 8.20
C PHE A 749 31.86 -0.68 6.86
N ARG A 750 32.88 -1.09 6.10
CA ARG A 750 33.14 -0.57 4.76
C ARG A 750 31.98 -0.94 3.82
N THR A 751 31.58 0.00 2.97
CA THR A 751 30.46 -0.17 2.02
C THR A 751 30.83 0.24 0.61
N GLU A 752 30.24 -0.42 -0.39
CA GLU A 752 30.20 0.02 -1.78
C GLU A 752 28.89 0.76 -2.03
N HIS A 753 29.01 1.92 -2.65
CA HIS A 753 27.89 2.75 -3.08
C HIS A 753 27.85 2.75 -4.60
N HIS A 754 26.76 2.26 -5.18
CA HIS A 754 26.55 2.24 -6.62
C HIS A 754 25.50 3.27 -7.00
N ARG A 755 25.80 4.04 -8.05
CA ARG A 755 24.91 5.07 -8.58
C ARG A 755 24.83 4.93 -10.10
N THR A 756 23.62 4.73 -10.60
CA THR A 756 23.38 4.63 -12.04
C THR A 756 22.81 5.92 -12.61
N TYR A 757 23.39 6.36 -13.72
CA TYR A 757 22.89 7.42 -14.58
C TYR A 757 22.20 6.78 -15.78
N LYS A 758 20.91 7.10 -15.98
CA LYS A 758 20.11 6.65 -17.12
C LYS A 758 19.91 7.81 -18.09
N SER A 759 20.00 7.50 -19.37
CA SER A 759 19.75 8.45 -20.44
C SER A 759 19.04 7.76 -21.61
N GLU A 760 18.10 8.47 -22.25
CA GLU A 760 17.35 8.00 -23.41
C GLU A 760 17.51 8.92 -24.63
N ILE A 761 17.40 8.33 -25.81
CA ILE A 761 17.43 8.97 -27.13
C ILE A 761 16.32 8.35 -27.98
N ASP A 762 15.62 9.18 -28.75
CA ASP A 762 14.59 8.74 -29.69
C ASP A 762 15.23 8.23 -30.98
N GLY A 763 14.70 7.13 -31.53
CA GLY A 763 15.15 6.58 -32.82
C GLY A 763 14.79 7.47 -34.01
N LYS A 764 15.51 7.27 -35.12
CA LYS A 764 15.48 8.12 -36.32
C LYS A 764 14.10 8.26 -37.02
N GLU A 765 13.10 7.40 -36.74
CA GLU A 765 11.85 7.33 -37.53
C GLU A 765 10.63 8.07 -36.94
N LEU A 766 10.60 8.36 -35.63
CA LEU A 766 9.43 8.96 -34.96
C LEU A 766 9.24 10.47 -35.19
N SER A 767 10.24 11.15 -35.78
CA SER A 767 10.28 12.60 -35.96
C SER A 767 9.42 13.14 -37.12
N LYS A 768 8.78 12.28 -37.94
CA LYS A 768 7.95 12.74 -39.07
C LYS A 768 6.67 13.50 -38.68
N ARG A 769 6.24 13.48 -37.40
CA ARG A 769 5.01 14.18 -36.94
C ARG A 769 5.23 15.48 -36.16
N LEU A 770 6.47 15.89 -35.86
CA LEU A 770 6.76 17.15 -35.16
C LEU A 770 7.90 17.89 -35.90
N LYS A 771 7.54 18.92 -36.67
CA LYS A 771 8.50 19.83 -37.33
C LYS A 771 9.43 20.47 -36.27
N ASN A 772 10.73 20.53 -36.59
CA ASN A 772 11.80 21.32 -35.96
C ASN A 772 12.32 20.86 -34.57
N LYS A 773 12.72 19.60 -34.41
CA LYS A 773 13.69 19.24 -33.36
C LYS A 773 14.86 18.49 -33.96
N ASP A 774 16.06 19.00 -33.73
CA ASP A 774 17.29 18.33 -34.11
C ASP A 774 17.35 16.94 -33.48
N ASN A 775 17.72 15.97 -34.29
CA ASN A 775 17.90 14.61 -33.83
C ASN A 775 19.15 14.56 -32.91
N VAL A 776 19.03 13.89 -31.77
CA VAL A 776 20.10 13.81 -30.77
C VAL A 776 20.65 12.41 -30.76
N ILE A 777 21.97 12.25 -30.80
CA ILE A 777 22.65 10.95 -30.75
C ILE A 777 23.61 10.87 -29.55
N PHE A 778 23.94 9.65 -29.15
CA PHE A 778 25.06 9.43 -28.22
C PHE A 778 26.35 9.71 -29.00
N GLY A 779 27.24 10.49 -28.40
CA GLY A 779 28.47 10.91 -29.03
C GLY A 779 29.27 11.85 -28.14
N LYS A 780 30.55 11.97 -28.45
CA LYS A 780 31.48 12.87 -27.78
C LYS A 780 31.59 14.21 -28.52
N ILE A 781 31.44 15.30 -27.78
CA ILE A 781 31.76 16.66 -28.22
C ILE A 781 32.43 17.39 -27.06
N GLU A 782 33.27 18.38 -27.35
CA GLU A 782 33.75 19.28 -26.31
C GLU A 782 32.57 20.01 -25.65
N SER A 783 32.36 19.74 -24.36
CA SER A 783 31.24 20.29 -23.60
C SER A 783 31.67 21.51 -22.81
N LYS A 784 30.95 22.63 -22.95
CA LYS A 784 31.09 23.78 -22.04
C LYS A 784 30.61 23.47 -20.62
N LYS A 785 29.88 22.37 -20.42
CA LYS A 785 29.32 21.98 -19.11
C LYS A 785 30.32 21.23 -18.25
N GLY A 786 31.24 20.47 -18.84
CA GLY A 786 32.12 19.57 -18.10
C GLY A 786 33.19 18.90 -18.97
N ARG A 787 34.16 18.25 -18.31
CA ARG A 787 35.25 17.54 -19.00
C ARG A 787 34.74 16.25 -19.65
N VAL A 788 35.31 15.91 -20.81
CA VAL A 788 34.91 14.76 -21.64
C VAL A 788 36.05 13.76 -21.86
N ASP A 789 37.18 13.93 -21.17
CA ASP A 789 38.40 13.14 -21.35
C ASP A 789 38.19 11.64 -21.11
N SER A 790 37.26 11.31 -20.21
CA SER A 790 36.92 9.93 -19.88
C SER A 790 35.86 9.29 -20.78
N LEU A 791 35.37 10.00 -21.80
CA LEU A 791 34.42 9.47 -22.78
C LEU A 791 35.14 8.96 -24.03
N ASP A 792 34.66 7.86 -24.56
CA ASP A 792 35.00 7.35 -25.89
C ASP A 792 34.15 8.06 -26.96
N ASP A 793 34.42 7.81 -28.24
CA ASP A 793 33.78 8.49 -29.37
C ASP A 793 32.27 8.25 -29.45
N ASP A 794 31.80 7.14 -28.88
CA ASP A 794 30.38 6.80 -28.73
C ASP A 794 29.66 7.66 -27.66
N GLY A 795 30.39 8.53 -26.96
CA GLY A 795 29.89 9.38 -25.89
C GLY A 795 29.69 8.64 -24.56
N LEU A 796 30.23 7.43 -24.39
CA LEU A 796 30.15 6.67 -23.15
C LEU A 796 31.55 6.50 -22.54
N PRO A 797 31.67 6.36 -21.21
CA PRO A 797 32.96 6.15 -20.58
C PRO A 797 33.36 4.66 -20.55
N PHE A 798 34.65 4.37 -20.62
CA PHE A 798 35.13 2.99 -20.47
C PHE A 798 35.01 2.48 -19.01
N VAL A 799 34.83 1.16 -18.85
CA VAL A 799 34.78 0.54 -17.52
C VAL A 799 36.14 0.67 -16.83
N GLY A 800 36.15 1.18 -15.60
CA GLY A 800 37.35 1.52 -14.85
C GLY A 800 37.70 3.02 -14.87
N ALA A 801 37.06 3.83 -15.72
CA ALA A 801 37.28 5.28 -15.73
C ALA A 801 36.90 5.91 -14.38
N SER A 802 37.76 6.77 -13.83
CA SER A 802 37.50 7.48 -12.58
C SER A 802 36.87 8.85 -12.87
N LEU A 803 35.57 8.99 -12.58
CA LEU A 803 34.85 10.24 -12.75
C LEU A 803 34.83 11.06 -11.46
N GLN A 804 35.10 12.36 -11.61
CA GLN A 804 35.11 13.36 -10.56
C GLN A 804 34.06 14.45 -10.81
N SER A 805 33.80 15.26 -9.79
CA SER A 805 32.91 16.42 -9.90
C SER A 805 33.38 17.34 -11.03
N GLY A 806 32.50 17.57 -12.02
CA GLY A 806 32.85 18.35 -13.20
C GLY A 806 32.81 17.55 -14.50
N ASP A 807 32.90 16.21 -14.44
CA ASP A 807 32.98 15.36 -15.62
C ASP A 807 31.60 15.06 -16.23
N ILE A 808 31.58 14.79 -17.52
CA ILE A 808 30.42 14.26 -18.23
C ILE A 808 30.35 12.75 -18.05
N VAL A 809 29.16 12.24 -17.71
CA VAL A 809 28.92 10.80 -17.52
C VAL A 809 28.40 10.15 -18.80
N ILE A 810 27.54 10.86 -19.55
CA ILE A 810 26.96 10.38 -20.81
C ILE A 810 26.96 11.56 -21.80
N GLY A 811 27.72 11.43 -22.87
CA GLY A 811 27.79 12.36 -23.99
C GLY A 811 26.54 12.30 -24.87
N LYS A 812 26.00 13.47 -25.22
CA LYS A 812 24.94 13.61 -26.22
C LYS A 812 25.14 14.83 -27.07
N VAL A 813 24.92 14.65 -28.36
CA VAL A 813 25.14 15.68 -29.37
C VAL A 813 23.93 15.73 -30.28
N SER A 814 23.40 16.92 -30.56
CA SER A 814 22.43 17.09 -31.64
C SER A 814 23.12 17.11 -33.00
N GLU A 815 22.37 16.86 -34.07
CA GLU A 815 22.87 17.05 -35.44
C GLU A 815 23.35 18.50 -35.71
N SER A 816 22.84 19.48 -34.96
CA SER A 816 23.29 20.89 -34.98
C SER A 816 24.58 21.17 -34.17
N GLY A 817 25.14 20.16 -33.50
CA GLY A 817 26.35 20.30 -32.67
C GLY A 817 26.11 20.90 -31.28
N GLU A 818 24.85 20.97 -30.83
CA GLU A 818 24.52 21.39 -29.47
C GLU A 818 24.74 20.24 -28.47
N ASP A 819 25.30 20.58 -27.32
CA ASP A 819 25.59 19.63 -26.25
C ASP A 819 24.35 19.38 -25.37
N PHE A 820 23.89 18.12 -25.32
CA PHE A 820 22.82 17.63 -24.45
C PHE A 820 23.31 16.65 -23.37
N SER A 821 24.62 16.59 -23.15
CA SER A 821 25.28 15.62 -22.29
C SER A 821 24.87 15.72 -20.83
N VAL A 822 24.97 14.59 -20.13
CA VAL A 822 24.62 14.43 -18.72
C VAL A 822 25.87 14.60 -17.86
N LYS A 823 25.92 15.69 -17.09
CA LYS A 823 27.01 16.00 -16.15
C LYS A 823 26.88 15.21 -14.84
N LEU A 824 28.02 14.80 -14.28
CA LEU A 824 28.10 14.23 -12.95
C LEU A 824 27.67 15.26 -11.89
N ARG A 825 26.95 14.80 -10.87
CA ARG A 825 26.54 15.66 -9.75
C ARG A 825 27.72 16.03 -8.88
N HIS A 826 27.72 17.26 -8.35
CA HIS A 826 28.88 17.84 -7.68
C HIS A 826 29.38 17.10 -6.42
N THR A 827 28.49 16.43 -5.68
CA THR A 827 28.86 15.63 -4.49
C THR A 827 29.22 14.18 -4.82
N GLU A 828 29.04 13.77 -6.07
CA GLU A 828 29.18 12.37 -6.48
C GLU A 828 30.55 12.21 -7.18
N LYS A 829 31.21 11.09 -6.88
CA LYS A 829 32.48 10.67 -7.48
C LYS A 829 32.52 9.15 -7.48
N GLY A 830 33.27 8.55 -8.38
CA GLY A 830 33.41 7.10 -8.40
C GLY A 830 34.01 6.58 -9.69
N MET A 831 34.32 5.29 -9.67
CA MET A 831 34.84 4.56 -10.81
C MET A 831 33.70 3.94 -11.61
N VAL A 832 33.73 4.03 -12.93
CA VAL A 832 32.76 3.37 -13.80
C VAL A 832 32.89 1.87 -13.63
N GLN A 833 31.82 1.22 -13.19
CA GLN A 833 31.77 -0.23 -13.01
C GLN A 833 31.03 -0.92 -14.16
N LYS A 834 30.01 -0.27 -14.72
CA LYS A 834 29.21 -0.84 -15.80
C LYS A 834 28.75 0.23 -16.76
N VAL A 835 28.74 -0.13 -18.04
CA VAL A 835 28.07 0.60 -19.11
C VAL A 835 27.18 -0.38 -19.85
N VAL A 836 25.90 -0.08 -19.94
CA VAL A 836 24.90 -0.93 -20.59
C VAL A 836 24.11 -0.09 -21.59
N MET A 837 24.12 -0.52 -22.84
CA MET A 837 23.25 0.00 -23.89
C MET A 837 22.10 -0.97 -24.12
N SER A 838 20.90 -0.43 -24.31
CA SER A 838 19.71 -1.21 -24.61
C SER A 838 18.83 -0.43 -25.58
N SER A 839 18.24 -1.12 -26.54
CA SER A 839 17.13 -0.58 -27.35
C SER A 839 15.81 -1.07 -26.76
N SER A 840 14.76 -0.26 -26.88
CA SER A 840 13.38 -0.66 -26.55
C SER A 840 12.59 -0.94 -27.83
N ASP A 841 11.51 -1.71 -27.69
CA ASP A 841 10.54 -1.97 -28.78
C ASP A 841 9.95 -0.69 -29.42
N ASP A 842 9.95 0.44 -28.72
CA ASP A 842 9.50 1.76 -29.22
C ASP A 842 10.62 2.51 -29.99
N ASP A 843 11.64 1.81 -30.50
CA ASP A 843 12.84 2.38 -31.17
C ASP A 843 13.58 3.45 -30.35
N LYS A 844 13.57 3.33 -29.02
CA LYS A 844 14.33 4.22 -28.13
C LYS A 844 15.61 3.55 -27.67
N ASN A 845 16.72 4.27 -27.79
CA ASN A 845 18.02 3.82 -27.31
C ASN A 845 18.28 4.37 -25.90
N PHE A 846 18.67 3.48 -25.00
CA PHE A 846 18.99 3.75 -23.61
C PHE A 846 20.46 3.48 -23.33
N ALA A 847 21.09 4.40 -22.61
CA ALA A 847 22.42 4.22 -22.04
C ALA A 847 22.34 4.30 -20.52
N PHE A 848 22.98 3.33 -19.86
CA PHE A 848 23.11 3.24 -18.41
C PHE A 848 24.58 3.21 -18.04
N VAL A 849 25.01 4.15 -17.19
CA VAL A 849 26.38 4.18 -16.65
C VAL A 849 26.31 4.08 -15.13
N THR A 850 26.88 3.02 -14.57
CA THR A 850 26.90 2.77 -13.12
C THR A 850 28.28 3.09 -12.55
N LEU A 851 28.33 3.99 -11.58
CA LEU A 851 29.53 4.37 -10.84
C LEU A 851 29.57 3.63 -9.50
N ARG A 852 30.74 3.15 -9.12
CA ARG A 852 31.04 2.54 -7.82
C ARG A 852 31.92 3.47 -7.01
N GLN A 853 31.54 3.71 -5.76
CA GLN A 853 32.32 4.44 -4.78
C GLN A 853 32.48 3.59 -3.51
N VAL A 854 33.72 3.34 -3.10
CA VAL A 854 34.00 2.71 -1.81
C VAL A 854 33.92 3.78 -0.71
N ARG A 855 33.16 3.49 0.35
CA ARG A 855 32.95 4.39 1.47
C ARG A 855 33.27 3.72 2.80
N SER A 856 34.32 4.19 3.44
CA SER A 856 34.65 3.87 4.83
C SER A 856 33.78 4.72 5.78
N PRO A 857 33.54 4.27 7.02
CA PRO A 857 32.89 5.12 8.03
C PRO A 857 33.68 6.40 8.30
N CYS A 858 32.98 7.51 8.49
CA CYS A 858 33.58 8.80 8.83
C CYS A 858 32.79 9.50 9.95
N LEU A 859 33.32 10.62 10.45
CA LEU A 859 32.66 11.43 11.47
C LEU A 859 31.27 11.87 10.99
N GLY A 860 30.27 11.77 11.86
CA GLY A 860 28.88 12.10 11.53
C GLY A 860 28.07 10.95 10.90
N ASP A 861 28.71 9.83 10.53
CA ASP A 861 27.99 8.65 10.07
C ASP A 861 27.17 8.02 11.20
N LYS A 862 26.09 7.34 10.81
CA LYS A 862 25.07 6.83 11.73
C LYS A 862 25.13 5.33 11.84
N PHE A 863 25.08 4.86 13.07
CA PHE A 863 25.05 3.45 13.43
C PHE A 863 23.89 3.17 14.37
N SER A 864 23.44 1.92 14.45
CA SER A 864 22.45 1.47 15.43
C SER A 864 22.78 0.09 15.93
N SER A 865 22.56 -0.16 17.22
CA SER A 865 22.41 -1.54 17.72
C SER A 865 21.08 -2.13 17.26
N MET A 866 20.87 -3.43 17.49
CA MET A 866 19.59 -4.10 17.27
C MET A 866 18.49 -3.70 18.28
N HIS A 867 18.73 -2.74 19.18
CA HIS A 867 17.79 -2.37 20.24
C HIS A 867 17.29 -0.93 20.12
N GLY A 868 17.30 -0.35 18.91
CA GLY A 868 16.78 1.00 18.68
C GLY A 868 17.69 2.11 19.22
N GLN A 869 18.97 1.78 19.44
CA GLN A 869 20.00 2.69 19.94
C GLN A 869 20.81 3.26 18.79
N LYS A 870 20.31 4.36 18.22
CA LYS A 870 21.03 5.06 17.16
C LYS A 870 22.13 5.94 17.75
N GLY A 871 23.33 5.83 17.21
CA GLY A 871 24.46 6.69 17.53
C GLY A 871 25.09 7.31 16.29
N VAL A 872 25.78 8.44 16.50
CA VAL A 872 26.57 9.14 15.47
C VAL A 872 28.04 9.03 15.83
N VAL A 873 28.92 8.75 14.86
CA VAL A 873 30.36 8.74 15.13
C VAL A 873 30.82 10.15 15.49
N GLY A 874 31.12 10.36 16.77
CA GLY A 874 31.57 11.65 17.32
C GLY A 874 33.08 11.82 17.22
N PHE A 875 33.82 10.72 17.41
CA PHE A 875 35.28 10.73 17.37
C PHE A 875 35.85 9.40 16.87
N LEU A 876 36.98 9.49 16.16
CA LEU A 876 37.78 8.35 15.72
C LEU A 876 39.08 8.37 16.51
N GLU A 877 39.23 7.41 17.42
CA GLU A 877 40.38 7.31 18.30
C GLU A 877 41.34 6.24 17.78
N SER A 878 42.64 6.44 18.04
CA SER A 878 43.66 5.44 17.72
C SER A 878 43.59 4.24 18.68
N GLN A 879 43.95 3.05 18.20
CA GLN A 879 43.78 1.80 18.96
C GLN A 879 44.51 1.84 20.31
N GLU A 880 45.71 2.40 20.34
CA GLU A 880 46.58 2.52 21.50
C GLU A 880 45.98 3.37 22.64
N ASN A 881 45.05 4.26 22.32
CA ASN A 881 44.45 5.16 23.31
C ASN A 881 43.19 4.59 23.97
N PHE A 882 42.66 3.47 23.48
CA PHE A 882 41.50 2.84 24.08
C PHE A 882 41.85 2.06 25.34
N PRO A 883 40.91 1.94 26.29
CA PRO A 883 41.07 0.98 27.36
C PRO A 883 41.04 -0.45 26.80
N PHE A 884 41.96 -1.30 27.27
CA PHE A 884 42.07 -2.68 26.82
C PHE A 884 42.05 -3.66 27.98
N THR A 885 41.53 -4.87 27.74
CA THR A 885 41.43 -5.91 28.76
C THR A 885 42.79 -6.52 29.07
N ARG A 886 42.91 -7.30 30.15
CA ARG A 886 44.16 -8.05 30.46
C ARG A 886 44.60 -8.99 29.33
N GLN A 887 43.66 -9.42 28.49
CA GLN A 887 43.92 -10.25 27.32
C GLN A 887 44.40 -9.45 26.09
N GLY A 888 44.44 -8.12 26.18
CA GLY A 888 44.78 -7.23 25.06
C GLY A 888 43.61 -6.94 24.11
N ILE A 889 42.36 -7.23 24.51
CA ILE A 889 41.19 -6.93 23.68
C ILE A 889 40.91 -5.44 23.76
N VAL A 890 40.85 -4.79 22.60
CA VAL A 890 40.53 -3.38 22.44
C VAL A 890 39.11 -3.25 21.86
N PRO A 891 38.26 -2.36 22.38
CA PRO A 891 36.91 -2.17 21.83
C PRO A 891 36.96 -1.56 20.42
N ASP A 892 35.97 -1.93 19.61
CA ASP A 892 35.71 -1.32 18.30
C ASP A 892 34.84 -0.06 18.44
N ILE A 893 33.88 -0.11 19.37
CA ILE A 893 32.93 0.97 19.64
C ILE A 893 32.86 1.21 21.14
N VAL A 894 32.89 2.48 21.55
CA VAL A 894 32.64 2.87 22.94
C VAL A 894 31.37 3.70 23.03
N ILE A 895 30.43 3.24 23.85
CA ILE A 895 29.15 3.89 24.11
C ILE A 895 29.09 4.39 25.54
N ASN A 896 28.39 5.51 25.74
CA ASN A 896 28.30 6.12 27.04
C ASN A 896 27.27 5.41 27.95
N PRO A 897 27.59 5.16 29.24
CA PRO A 897 26.68 4.55 30.21
C PRO A 897 25.33 5.26 30.37
N HIS A 898 25.27 6.59 30.21
CA HIS A 898 24.03 7.37 30.33
C HIS A 898 22.96 6.99 29.29
N ALA A 899 23.37 6.27 28.24
CA ALA A 899 22.48 5.86 27.18
C ALA A 899 21.55 4.69 27.58
N PHE A 900 21.72 4.06 28.75
CA PHE A 900 20.89 2.93 29.20
C PHE A 900 19.73 3.32 30.14
N PRO A 901 19.93 4.10 31.23
CA PRO A 901 18.87 4.35 32.21
C PRO A 901 17.64 5.06 31.63
N THR A 902 17.86 6.07 30.79
CA THR A 902 16.78 6.87 30.16
C THR A 902 16.06 6.12 29.04
N ARG A 903 16.68 5.06 28.51
CA ARG A 903 16.20 4.35 27.31
C ARG A 903 15.62 3.00 27.59
N GLN A 904 16.00 2.41 28.72
CA GLN A 904 15.53 1.12 29.18
C GLN A 904 15.71 0.05 28.10
N THR A 905 16.97 -0.11 27.66
CA THR A 905 17.40 -1.11 26.67
C THR A 905 18.33 -2.18 27.27
N PRO A 906 17.91 -2.89 28.34
CA PRO A 906 18.74 -3.94 28.95
C PRO A 906 18.98 -5.12 28.00
N GLY A 907 18.12 -5.32 26.99
CA GLY A 907 18.32 -6.34 25.96
C GLY A 907 19.67 -6.24 25.26
N GLN A 908 20.23 -5.03 25.10
CA GLN A 908 21.56 -4.83 24.51
C GLN A 908 22.70 -5.35 25.41
N LEU A 909 22.54 -5.26 26.73
CA LEU A 909 23.51 -5.80 27.67
C LEU A 909 23.42 -7.34 27.73
N LEU A 910 22.20 -7.88 27.69
CA LEU A 910 21.96 -9.32 27.60
C LEU A 910 22.51 -9.90 26.28
N GLU A 911 22.32 -9.20 25.17
CA GLU A 911 22.90 -9.55 23.87
C GLU A 911 24.42 -9.67 23.97
N ALA A 912 25.07 -8.67 24.55
CA ALA A 912 26.52 -8.63 24.70
C ALA A 912 27.05 -9.73 25.64
N ALA A 913 26.35 -9.97 26.75
CA ALA A 913 26.69 -11.01 27.72
C ALA A 913 26.57 -12.40 27.10
N LEU A 914 25.46 -12.69 26.41
CA LEU A 914 25.24 -13.95 25.71
C LEU A 914 26.28 -14.15 24.60
N GLY A 915 26.46 -13.14 23.76
CA GLY A 915 27.42 -13.19 22.65
C GLY A 915 28.84 -13.48 23.13
N LYS A 916 29.24 -12.90 24.28
CA LYS A 916 30.55 -13.18 24.89
C LYS A 916 30.69 -14.63 25.33
N GLY A 917 29.68 -15.19 25.99
CA GLY A 917 29.67 -16.61 26.38
C GLY A 917 29.77 -17.55 25.18
N ILE A 918 29.12 -17.21 24.06
CA ILE A 918 29.20 -17.98 22.80
C ILE A 918 30.59 -17.88 22.17
N ALA A 919 31.16 -16.67 22.11
CA ALA A 919 32.48 -16.43 21.53
C ALA A 919 33.61 -17.20 22.24
N LEU A 920 33.43 -17.54 23.52
CA LEU A 920 34.40 -18.26 24.35
C LEU A 920 34.27 -19.79 24.28
N GLY A 921 33.50 -20.32 23.32
CA GLY A 921 33.30 -21.77 23.14
C GLY A 921 31.95 -22.29 23.64
N GLY A 922 31.05 -21.40 24.03
CA GLY A 922 29.65 -21.76 24.27
C GLY A 922 28.95 -22.20 22.99
N HIS A 923 27.94 -23.07 23.14
CA HIS A 923 27.08 -23.43 22.01
C HIS A 923 26.22 -22.24 21.56
N MET A 924 25.90 -22.19 20.27
CA MET A 924 24.96 -21.19 19.73
C MET A 924 23.62 -21.29 20.45
N GLN A 925 23.08 -20.15 20.87
CA GLN A 925 21.79 -20.05 21.56
C GLN A 925 20.81 -19.15 20.81
N TYR A 926 19.53 -19.38 21.08
CA TYR A 926 18.44 -18.57 20.56
C TYR A 926 18.16 -17.36 21.47
N ALA A 927 18.16 -16.16 20.89
CA ALA A 927 17.74 -14.91 21.52
C ALA A 927 16.32 -14.49 21.07
N THR A 928 15.47 -15.47 20.75
CA THR A 928 14.09 -15.28 20.27
C THR A 928 13.23 -14.57 21.32
N PRO A 929 12.50 -13.49 21.00
CA PRO A 929 11.60 -12.84 21.93
C PRO A 929 10.67 -13.84 22.64
N PHE A 930 10.49 -13.68 23.96
CA PHE A 930 9.67 -14.55 24.84
C PHE A 930 10.21 -15.97 25.09
N SER A 931 11.15 -16.47 24.29
CA SER A 931 11.70 -17.82 24.38
C SER A 931 13.22 -17.82 24.69
N THR A 932 13.73 -16.74 25.28
CA THR A 932 15.16 -16.57 25.61
C THR A 932 15.55 -17.24 26.93
N ALA A 933 16.84 -17.58 27.07
CA ALA A 933 17.43 -17.96 28.35
C ALA A 933 17.24 -16.85 29.40
N SER A 934 17.16 -17.23 30.68
CA SER A 934 17.05 -16.26 31.76
C SER A 934 18.34 -15.44 31.90
N ALA A 935 18.25 -14.24 32.46
CA ALA A 935 19.45 -13.44 32.74
C ALA A 935 20.43 -14.19 33.67
N GLU A 936 19.90 -14.97 34.62
CA GLU A 936 20.68 -15.78 35.54
C GLU A 936 21.49 -16.84 34.79
N ASP A 937 20.86 -17.58 33.87
CA ASP A 937 21.53 -18.58 33.04
C ASP A 937 22.68 -17.98 32.22
N ILE A 938 22.45 -16.80 31.62
CA ILE A 938 23.46 -16.09 30.82
C ILE A 938 24.64 -15.67 31.71
N THR A 939 24.37 -15.13 32.90
CA THR A 939 25.43 -14.71 33.83
C THR A 939 26.22 -15.89 34.40
N GLU A 940 25.55 -17.03 34.62
CA GLU A 940 26.17 -18.26 35.09
C GLU A 940 27.07 -18.88 34.00
N GLN A 941 26.65 -18.83 32.73
CA GLN A 941 27.49 -19.23 31.60
C GLN A 941 28.78 -18.40 31.54
N LEU A 942 28.69 -17.08 31.72
CA LEU A 942 29.86 -16.21 31.76
C LEU A 942 30.78 -16.53 32.94
N HIS A 943 30.20 -16.79 34.11
CA HIS A 943 30.97 -17.12 35.29
C HIS A 943 31.74 -18.44 35.12
N LYS A 944 31.08 -19.45 34.56
CA LYS A 944 31.71 -20.74 34.18
C LYS A 944 32.84 -20.58 33.16
N ALA A 945 32.74 -19.58 32.28
CA ALA A 945 33.79 -19.23 31.33
C ALA A 945 34.97 -18.45 31.96
N GLY A 946 34.96 -18.22 33.28
CA GLY A 946 36.03 -17.53 34.00
C GLY A 946 35.93 -16.01 34.00
N PHE A 947 34.80 -15.45 33.57
CA PHE A 947 34.54 -14.01 33.60
C PHE A 947 33.76 -13.62 34.86
N ALA A 948 33.70 -12.32 35.15
CA ALA A 948 32.79 -11.82 36.18
C ALA A 948 31.35 -12.16 35.79
N ARG A 949 30.55 -12.58 36.78
CA ARG A 949 29.15 -13.00 36.59
C ARG A 949 28.33 -11.97 35.79
N TRP A 950 28.51 -10.68 36.06
CA TRP A 950 27.78 -9.59 35.40
C TRP A 950 28.46 -9.05 34.13
N GLY A 951 29.51 -9.71 33.64
CA GLY A 951 30.21 -9.36 32.40
C GLY A 951 31.16 -8.17 32.48
N SER A 952 31.24 -7.48 33.63
CA SER A 952 32.17 -6.36 33.86
C SER A 952 33.61 -6.84 34.02
N GLU A 953 34.55 -6.11 33.43
CA GLU A 953 35.98 -6.43 33.46
C GLU A 953 36.81 -5.27 34.00
N ARG A 954 37.97 -5.60 34.57
CA ARG A 954 39.03 -4.61 34.82
C ARG A 954 39.80 -4.39 33.53
N VAL A 955 40.02 -3.13 33.18
CA VAL A 955 40.76 -2.72 31.98
C VAL A 955 41.89 -1.78 32.35
N LEU A 956 42.88 -1.71 31.48
CA LEU A 956 44.00 -0.78 31.56
C LEU A 956 43.72 0.43 30.68
N ASN A 957 44.04 1.63 31.15
CA ASN A 957 43.95 2.84 30.36
C ASN A 957 45.03 2.82 29.28
N GLY A 958 44.64 2.91 28.00
CA GLY A 958 45.58 2.89 26.87
C GLY A 958 46.62 4.01 26.89
N ARG A 959 46.31 5.17 27.51
CA ARG A 959 47.22 6.33 27.54
C ARG A 959 48.22 6.29 28.68
N THR A 960 47.79 5.87 29.87
CA THR A 960 48.64 5.90 31.08
C THR A 960 49.19 4.53 31.44
N GLY A 961 48.59 3.45 30.93
CA GLY A 961 48.90 2.08 31.35
C GLY A 961 48.35 1.70 32.72
N GLU A 962 47.71 2.64 33.44
CA GLU A 962 47.16 2.40 34.78
C GLU A 962 45.82 1.66 34.71
N MET A 963 45.50 0.92 35.78
CA MET A 963 44.20 0.27 35.91
C MET A 963 43.10 1.31 36.06
N VAL A 964 42.04 1.19 35.27
CA VAL A 964 40.83 2.01 35.42
C VAL A 964 40.15 1.65 36.74
N GLN A 965 39.77 2.67 37.52
CA GLN A 965 39.17 2.47 38.85
C GLN A 965 37.80 1.77 38.77
N SER A 966 36.98 2.11 37.79
CA SER A 966 35.69 1.49 37.54
C SER A 966 35.81 0.22 36.70
N LEU A 967 34.89 -0.72 36.92
CA LEU A 967 34.73 -1.88 36.07
C LEU A 967 33.99 -1.49 34.79
N ILE A 968 34.44 -2.02 33.65
CA ILE A 968 33.88 -1.70 32.35
C ILE A 968 33.16 -2.93 31.81
N PHE A 969 31.90 -2.75 31.40
CA PHE A 969 31.19 -3.79 30.66
C PHE A 969 31.68 -3.79 29.21
N ILE A 970 32.23 -4.92 28.77
CA ILE A 970 32.74 -5.11 27.41
C ILE A 970 32.26 -6.45 26.86
N GLY A 971 31.75 -6.44 25.63
CA GLY A 971 31.27 -7.66 24.96
C GLY A 971 30.93 -7.44 23.49
N PRO A 972 30.81 -8.53 22.70
CA PRO A 972 30.43 -8.46 21.29
C PRO A 972 28.94 -8.10 21.15
N THR A 973 28.61 -7.13 20.31
CA THR A 973 27.23 -6.71 20.02
C THR A 973 27.06 -6.51 18.52
N PHE A 974 25.89 -6.85 17.98
CA PHE A 974 25.57 -6.69 16.58
C PHE A 974 25.16 -5.24 16.25
N TYR A 975 25.96 -4.57 15.42
CA TYR A 975 25.76 -3.19 15.01
C TYR A 975 25.48 -3.07 13.51
N GLN A 976 24.68 -2.06 13.16
CA GLN A 976 24.22 -1.79 11.81
C GLN A 976 24.69 -0.40 11.36
N ARG A 977 25.31 -0.30 10.18
CA ARG A 977 25.58 0.98 9.52
C ARG A 977 24.32 1.45 8.77
N LEU A 978 23.96 2.72 8.91
CA LEU A 978 22.74 3.27 8.30
C LEU A 978 23.04 4.01 6.97
N ILE A 979 22.09 4.00 6.04
CA ILE A 979 22.23 4.60 4.68
C ILE A 979 22.50 6.11 4.63
N HIS A 980 22.16 6.85 5.69
CA HIS A 980 22.29 8.30 5.69
C HIS A 980 23.67 8.73 6.18
N MET A 981 24.61 8.79 5.25
CA MET A 981 26.00 9.18 5.48
C MET A 981 26.16 10.70 5.62
N ALA A 982 27.16 11.12 6.38
CA ALA A 982 27.45 12.54 6.63
C ALA A 982 27.84 13.28 5.35
N GLU A 983 28.73 12.70 4.55
CA GLU A 983 29.21 13.28 3.28
C GLU A 983 28.08 13.67 2.34
N ASP A 984 27.04 12.82 2.27
CA ASP A 984 25.90 13.15 1.43
C ASP A 984 25.11 14.31 2.01
N LYS A 985 25.05 14.51 3.33
CA LYS A 985 24.16 15.50 3.98
C LYS A 985 24.71 16.91 4.07
N VAL A 986 26.03 17.09 3.97
CA VAL A 986 26.66 18.42 3.99
C VAL A 986 26.05 19.31 2.90
N LYS A 987 25.69 20.53 3.28
CA LYS A 987 25.10 21.54 2.40
C LYS A 987 25.78 22.87 2.67
N PHE A 988 26.33 23.45 1.62
CA PHE A 988 26.93 24.78 1.64
C PHE A 988 26.49 25.54 0.40
N ARG A 989 26.23 26.84 0.55
CA ARG A 989 25.94 27.76 -0.55
C ARG A 989 26.51 29.13 -0.21
N ASN A 990 27.30 29.66 -1.14
CA ASN A 990 27.63 31.09 -1.17
C ASN A 990 26.74 31.77 -2.22
N THR A 991 26.99 31.49 -3.51
CA THR A 991 26.12 31.82 -4.65
C THR A 991 25.68 30.55 -5.37
N GLY A 992 24.66 30.62 -6.21
CA GLY A 992 24.20 29.44 -6.94
C GLY A 992 22.93 29.66 -7.76
N PRO A 993 22.41 28.61 -8.41
CA PRO A 993 21.26 28.74 -9.28
C PRO A 993 20.02 29.20 -8.49
N VAL A 994 19.19 29.96 -9.18
CA VAL A 994 17.91 30.49 -8.68
C VAL A 994 16.77 29.97 -9.54
N HIS A 995 15.58 29.89 -8.96
CA HIS A 995 14.40 29.48 -9.67
C HIS A 995 14.02 30.53 -10.72
N PRO A 996 13.78 30.18 -12.00
CA PRO A 996 13.54 31.17 -13.06
C PRO A 996 12.35 32.10 -12.77
N LEU A 997 11.27 31.56 -12.19
CA LEU A 997 10.06 32.33 -11.88
C LEU A 997 10.28 33.32 -10.73
N THR A 998 10.73 32.84 -9.56
CA THR A 998 10.79 33.63 -8.33
C THR A 998 12.15 34.30 -8.11
N ARG A 999 13.17 33.93 -8.90
CA ARG A 999 14.58 34.33 -8.72
C ARG A 999 15.18 34.03 -7.35
N GLN A 1000 14.52 33.22 -6.53
CA GLN A 1000 15.02 32.78 -5.24
C GLN A 1000 15.92 31.53 -5.37
N PRO A 1001 16.83 31.28 -4.43
CA PRO A 1001 17.66 30.08 -4.40
C PRO A 1001 16.84 28.78 -4.56
N VAL A 1002 17.29 27.87 -5.44
CA VAL A 1002 16.62 26.57 -5.62
C VAL A 1002 16.71 25.72 -4.34
N ALA A 1003 15.75 24.82 -4.10
CA ALA A 1003 15.75 23.98 -2.89
C ALA A 1003 16.76 22.82 -2.93
N ASP A 1004 17.10 22.33 -4.14
CA ASP A 1004 17.84 21.07 -4.32
C ASP A 1004 19.30 21.18 -3.87
N ARG A 1005 19.65 20.44 -2.82
CA ARG A 1005 21.03 20.34 -2.31
C ARG A 1005 22.00 19.92 -3.41
N LYS A 1006 21.63 18.97 -4.27
CA LYS A 1006 22.49 18.43 -5.34
C LYS A 1006 22.75 19.44 -6.48
N ARG A 1007 22.09 20.61 -6.45
CA ARG A 1007 22.27 21.73 -7.38
C ARG A 1007 22.67 23.03 -6.67
N PHE A 1008 23.46 22.95 -5.59
CA PHE A 1008 23.87 24.13 -4.81
C PHE A 1008 22.68 24.95 -4.28
N GLY A 1009 21.59 24.28 -3.90
CA GLY A 1009 20.38 24.94 -3.42
C GLY A 1009 20.56 25.71 -2.10
N GLY A 1010 19.72 26.69 -1.85
CA GLY A 1010 19.76 27.53 -0.64
C GLY A 1010 19.17 26.83 0.59
N VAL A 1011 19.58 27.28 1.78
CA VAL A 1011 19.00 26.83 3.06
C VAL A 1011 17.72 27.64 3.31
N LYS A 1012 16.65 26.97 3.78
CA LYS A 1012 15.38 27.63 4.06
C LYS A 1012 15.53 28.48 5.33
N PHE A 1013 15.21 29.76 5.23
CA PHE A 1013 14.98 30.67 6.35
C PHE A 1013 13.47 30.89 6.44
N GLY A 1014 12.82 30.33 7.45
CA GLY A 1014 11.37 30.33 7.61
C GLY A 1014 10.86 31.44 8.52
N GLU A 1015 9.55 31.44 8.77
CA GLU A 1015 8.91 32.39 9.68
C GLU A 1015 9.44 32.28 11.12
N MET A 1016 9.76 31.07 11.59
CA MET A 1016 10.25 30.86 12.95
C MET A 1016 11.64 31.46 13.13
N GLU A 1017 12.55 31.24 12.17
CA GLU A 1017 13.89 31.82 12.24
C GLU A 1017 13.85 33.35 12.11
N ARG A 1018 12.92 33.89 11.31
CA ARG A 1018 12.65 35.33 11.22
C ARG A 1018 12.23 35.89 12.58
N ASP A 1019 11.28 35.24 13.23
CA ASP A 1019 10.71 35.71 14.50
C ASP A 1019 11.75 35.67 15.63
N CYS A 1020 12.68 34.72 15.61
CA CYS A 1020 13.84 34.73 16.50
C CYS A 1020 14.74 35.96 16.30
N LEU A 1021 15.04 36.35 15.07
CA LEU A 1021 15.86 37.56 14.82
C LEU A 1021 15.12 38.84 15.21
N LEU A 1022 13.79 38.88 15.02
CA LEU A 1022 12.96 39.98 15.50
C LEU A 1022 13.00 40.08 17.02
N ALA A 1023 12.90 38.96 17.73
CA ALA A 1023 13.00 38.93 19.20
C ALA A 1023 14.36 39.44 19.72
N HIS A 1024 15.44 39.19 18.98
CA HIS A 1024 16.76 39.75 19.29
C HIS A 1024 16.92 41.22 18.88
N GLY A 1025 15.99 41.80 18.13
CA GLY A 1025 16.14 43.16 17.57
C GLY A 1025 17.18 43.26 16.46
N ALA A 1026 17.58 42.15 15.83
CA ALA A 1026 18.65 42.09 14.83
C ALA A 1026 18.17 42.53 13.42
N ALA A 1027 17.70 43.77 13.30
CA ALA A 1027 17.09 44.31 12.08
C ALA A 1027 18.03 44.27 10.86
N ALA A 1028 19.32 44.58 11.03
CA ALA A 1028 20.32 44.53 9.97
C ALA A 1028 20.50 43.11 9.40
N ASN A 1029 20.62 42.11 10.28
CA ASN A 1029 20.73 40.71 9.88
C ASN A 1029 19.46 40.23 9.18
N LEU A 1030 18.29 40.66 9.67
CA LEU A 1030 17.02 40.32 9.04
C LEU A 1030 16.94 40.89 7.61
N HIS A 1031 17.31 42.16 7.43
CA HIS A 1031 17.40 42.79 6.12
C HIS A 1031 18.38 42.05 5.21
N GLU A 1032 19.59 41.75 5.70
CA GLU A 1032 20.60 41.00 4.94
C GLU A 1032 20.06 39.65 4.43
N ARG A 1033 19.43 38.86 5.30
CA ARG A 1033 18.98 37.49 4.99
C ARG A 1033 17.78 37.45 4.05
N LEU A 1034 16.76 38.29 4.29
CA LEU A 1034 15.54 38.29 3.48
C LEU A 1034 15.69 39.06 2.16
N PHE A 1035 16.55 40.08 2.14
CA PHE A 1035 16.69 41.00 1.01
C PHE A 1035 17.99 40.78 0.25
N THR A 1036 19.12 41.19 0.84
CA THR A 1036 20.41 41.31 0.16
C THR A 1036 20.91 39.98 -0.41
N LEU A 1037 20.82 38.91 0.38
CA LEU A 1037 21.40 37.60 0.02
C LEU A 1037 20.46 36.69 -0.77
N SER A 1038 19.17 37.02 -0.85
CA SER A 1038 18.15 36.11 -1.40
C SER A 1038 17.39 36.67 -2.59
N ASP A 1039 16.93 37.92 -2.51
CA ASP A 1039 15.79 38.39 -3.32
C ASP A 1039 15.99 39.82 -3.87
N PHE A 1040 17.21 40.35 -3.84
CA PHE A 1040 17.48 41.72 -4.30
C PHE A 1040 17.03 41.95 -5.75
N SER A 1041 16.18 42.95 -5.95
CA SER A 1041 15.70 43.39 -7.25
C SER A 1041 15.39 44.89 -7.23
N GLN A 1042 15.11 45.44 -8.41
CA GLN A 1042 14.83 46.86 -8.57
C GLN A 1042 13.55 47.09 -9.36
N MET A 1043 12.85 48.14 -8.96
CA MET A 1043 11.66 48.68 -9.60
C MET A 1043 11.87 50.17 -9.85
N HIS A 1044 11.25 50.68 -10.91
CA HIS A 1044 11.23 52.09 -11.22
C HIS A 1044 9.83 52.61 -10.88
N ILE A 1045 9.73 53.71 -10.15
CA ILE A 1045 8.47 54.27 -9.68
C ILE A 1045 8.38 55.72 -10.16
N CYS A 1046 7.30 56.07 -10.83
CA CYS A 1046 7.01 57.44 -11.24
C CYS A 1046 6.44 58.21 -10.05
N GLN A 1047 7.11 59.28 -9.62
CA GLN A 1047 6.69 60.12 -8.49
C GLN A 1047 5.37 60.84 -8.77
N MET A 1048 5.09 61.21 -10.03
CA MET A 1048 3.87 61.94 -10.41
C MET A 1048 2.61 61.10 -10.22
N CYS A 1049 2.58 59.87 -10.73
CA CYS A 1049 1.39 59.01 -10.59
C CYS A 1049 1.54 57.90 -9.57
N LYS A 1050 2.67 57.83 -8.85
CA LYS A 1050 2.98 56.82 -7.82
C LYS A 1050 2.93 55.39 -8.34
N ARG A 1051 3.10 55.17 -9.65
CA ARG A 1051 2.98 53.84 -10.29
C ARG A 1051 4.32 53.36 -10.80
N VAL A 1052 4.43 52.05 -10.99
CA VAL A 1052 5.63 51.42 -11.52
C VAL A 1052 5.81 51.80 -12.99
N ALA A 1053 6.98 52.31 -13.31
CA ALA A 1053 7.43 52.59 -14.66
C ALA A 1053 8.15 51.37 -15.24
N ASN A 1054 7.92 51.11 -16.54
CA ASN A 1054 8.57 50.01 -17.25
C ASN A 1054 9.79 50.54 -18.00
N VAL A 1055 10.79 49.67 -18.20
CA VAL A 1055 11.91 49.97 -19.09
C VAL A 1055 11.48 49.57 -20.50
N ILE A 1056 11.35 50.55 -21.39
CA ILE A 1056 10.92 50.33 -22.78
C ILE A 1056 11.93 50.92 -23.75
N MET A 1057 11.98 50.37 -24.96
CA MET A 1057 12.65 51.01 -26.09
C MET A 1057 11.72 52.02 -26.72
N ARG A 1058 12.15 53.28 -26.79
CA ARG A 1058 11.39 54.38 -27.42
C ARG A 1058 12.26 55.14 -28.45
N PRO A 1059 11.71 55.63 -29.56
CA PRO A 1059 12.42 56.53 -30.45
C PRO A 1059 12.64 57.89 -29.74
N SER A 1060 13.87 58.41 -29.77
CA SER A 1060 14.20 59.76 -29.29
C SER A 1060 14.14 60.75 -30.46
N SER A 1061 14.03 62.05 -30.15
CA SER A 1061 13.82 63.18 -31.07
C SER A 1061 14.89 63.34 -32.18
N GLY A 1062 15.92 62.49 -32.21
CA GLY A 1062 16.94 62.41 -33.27
C GLY A 1062 17.01 61.04 -33.98
N GLY A 1063 15.92 60.25 -34.00
CA GLY A 1063 15.84 58.96 -34.71
C GLY A 1063 16.56 57.77 -34.03
N LYS A 1064 17.35 58.02 -32.97
CA LYS A 1064 17.99 56.96 -32.18
C LYS A 1064 16.99 56.31 -31.21
N LYS A 1065 16.95 54.98 -31.15
CA LYS A 1065 16.17 54.22 -30.16
C LYS A 1065 16.87 54.31 -28.81
N VAL A 1066 16.19 54.85 -27.80
CA VAL A 1066 16.67 54.96 -26.41
C VAL A 1066 15.92 53.94 -25.56
N THR A 1067 16.66 53.12 -24.82
CA THR A 1067 16.12 52.17 -23.85
C THR A 1067 16.21 52.80 -22.46
N GLY A 1068 15.07 52.97 -21.78
CA GLY A 1068 15.08 53.58 -20.46
C GLY A 1068 13.74 53.47 -19.74
N PRO A 1069 13.70 53.80 -18.43
CA PRO A 1069 12.45 53.84 -17.69
C PRO A 1069 11.51 54.88 -18.31
N TYR A 1070 10.25 54.50 -18.43
CA TYR A 1070 9.20 55.34 -18.97
C TYR A 1070 7.87 55.01 -18.28
N CYS A 1071 7.18 56.04 -17.83
CA CYS A 1071 5.85 55.88 -17.29
C CYS A 1071 4.83 55.94 -18.42
N ALA A 1072 4.22 54.81 -18.77
CA ALA A 1072 3.18 54.76 -19.82
C ALA A 1072 1.93 55.56 -19.44
N PHE A 1073 1.66 55.74 -18.14
CA PHE A 1073 0.50 56.51 -17.66
C PHE A 1073 0.70 58.02 -17.76
N CYS A 1074 1.86 58.53 -17.35
CA CYS A 1074 2.20 59.96 -17.41
C CYS A 1074 2.84 60.35 -18.75
N LYS A 1075 3.17 59.37 -19.60
CA LYS A 1075 3.88 59.54 -20.87
C LYS A 1075 5.20 60.33 -20.75
N SER A 1076 5.85 60.25 -19.60
CA SER A 1076 7.10 60.95 -19.31
C SER A 1076 8.18 59.98 -18.81
N SER A 1077 9.43 60.32 -19.09
CA SER A 1077 10.61 59.72 -18.48
C SER A 1077 11.19 60.53 -17.33
N GLU A 1078 10.61 61.70 -17.05
CA GLU A 1078 10.97 62.57 -15.95
C GLU A 1078 10.30 62.10 -14.65
N ASN A 1079 10.87 62.45 -13.49
CA ASN A 1079 10.34 62.11 -12.17
C ASN A 1079 10.17 60.60 -11.92
N ILE A 1080 11.14 59.79 -12.37
CA ILE A 1080 11.18 58.34 -12.12
C ILE A 1080 12.34 58.02 -11.17
N VAL A 1081 12.02 57.39 -10.03
CA VAL A 1081 12.98 56.96 -9.01
C VAL A 1081 13.19 55.45 -9.08
N ARG A 1082 14.41 55.00 -8.82
CA ARG A 1082 14.76 53.58 -8.72
C ARG A 1082 14.73 53.16 -7.26
N THR A 1083 13.95 52.14 -6.94
CA THR A 1083 13.81 51.60 -5.58
C THR A 1083 14.25 50.15 -5.56
N ASN A 1084 15.01 49.79 -4.53
CA ASN A 1084 15.40 48.40 -4.29
C ASN A 1084 14.26 47.69 -3.56
N VAL A 1085 13.84 46.54 -4.06
CA VAL A 1085 12.71 45.75 -3.54
C VAL A 1085 13.02 44.26 -3.64
N PRO A 1086 12.41 43.39 -2.80
CA PRO A 1086 12.47 41.96 -3.06
C PRO A 1086 11.84 41.65 -4.43
N TYR A 1087 12.42 40.74 -5.21
CA TYR A 1087 11.81 40.29 -6.46
C TYR A 1087 10.46 39.62 -6.20
N GLY A 1088 10.29 38.92 -5.07
CA GLY A 1088 8.97 38.45 -4.63
C GLY A 1088 7.91 39.55 -4.53
N ALA A 1089 8.26 40.74 -4.03
CA ALA A 1089 7.35 41.89 -3.96
C ALA A 1089 7.06 42.48 -5.35
N LYS A 1090 8.07 42.52 -6.23
CA LYS A 1090 7.90 42.91 -7.63
C LYS A 1090 6.96 41.97 -8.39
N LEU A 1091 7.09 40.66 -8.17
CA LEU A 1091 6.23 39.65 -8.77
C LEU A 1091 4.79 39.79 -8.23
N LEU A 1092 4.62 39.98 -6.92
CA LEU A 1092 3.31 40.24 -6.31
C LEU A 1092 2.63 41.46 -6.95
N TYR A 1093 3.35 42.56 -7.15
CA TYR A 1093 2.81 43.73 -7.85
C TYR A 1093 2.36 43.40 -9.27
N GLN A 1094 3.16 42.66 -10.05
CA GLN A 1094 2.82 42.29 -11.42
C GLN A 1094 1.58 41.39 -11.49
N GLU A 1095 1.46 40.42 -10.57
CA GLU A 1095 0.29 39.55 -10.44
C GLU A 1095 -0.97 40.36 -10.08
N LEU A 1096 -0.87 41.25 -9.08
CA LEU A 1096 -1.96 42.16 -8.70
C LEU A 1096 -2.38 43.06 -9.86
N PHE A 1097 -1.41 43.63 -10.57
CA PHE A 1097 -1.66 44.48 -11.73
C PHE A 1097 -2.38 43.71 -12.85
N SER A 1098 -2.04 42.44 -13.07
CA SER A 1098 -2.73 41.56 -14.03
C SER A 1098 -4.19 41.28 -13.66
N MET A 1099 -4.50 41.30 -12.35
CA MET A 1099 -5.86 41.20 -11.82
C MET A 1099 -6.61 42.54 -11.81
N GLY A 1100 -6.03 43.61 -12.36
CA GLY A 1100 -6.62 44.95 -12.38
C GLY A 1100 -6.39 45.75 -11.08
N ILE A 1101 -5.60 45.24 -10.15
CA ILE A 1101 -5.28 45.91 -8.87
C ILE A 1101 -3.96 46.66 -9.03
N CYS A 1102 -4.00 47.98 -9.07
CA CYS A 1102 -2.81 48.83 -9.21
C CYS A 1102 -2.35 49.36 -7.85
N LEU A 1103 -1.20 48.89 -7.36
CA LEU A 1103 -0.56 49.46 -6.16
C LEU A 1103 0.10 50.80 -6.48
N LYS A 1104 -0.10 51.78 -5.59
CA LYS A 1104 0.58 53.08 -5.63
C LYS A 1104 1.70 53.09 -4.58
N PHE A 1105 2.88 53.54 -4.98
CA PHE A 1105 4.07 53.63 -4.15
C PHE A 1105 4.45 55.10 -3.96
N GLU A 1106 4.47 55.53 -2.71
CA GLU A 1106 5.00 56.84 -2.31
C GLU A 1106 6.50 56.71 -2.07
N THR A 1107 7.28 57.55 -2.74
CA THR A 1107 8.73 57.52 -2.67
C THR A 1107 9.24 58.91 -2.32
N GLU A 1108 9.90 59.02 -1.19
CA GLU A 1108 10.67 60.19 -0.79
C GLU A 1108 12.15 59.89 -1.06
N VAL A 1109 12.86 60.87 -1.61
CA VAL A 1109 14.32 60.79 -1.75
C VAL A 1109 14.88 61.18 -0.40
N CYS A 1110 15.33 60.19 0.37
CA CYS A 1110 16.05 60.43 1.62
C CYS A 1110 17.47 60.92 1.35
#